data_AF-A0A8J9ZQR6-F1
#
_entry.id   AF-A0A8J9ZQR6-F1
#
_cell.length_a   1.000
_cell.length_b   1.000
_cell.length_c   1.000
_cell.angle_alpha   90.00
_cell.angle_beta   90.00
_cell.angle_gamma   90.00
#
_symmetry.space_group_name_H-M   'P 1'
#
loop_
_entity.id
_entity.type
_entity.pdbx_description
1 polymer ?
#
loop_
_entity_poly.entity_id
_entity_poly.type
_entity_poly.pdbx_seq_one_letter_code
_entity_poly.pdbx_strand_id
1 'polypeptide(L)'
;MDYQSEQNDEKGALQAIFEEDFTGPLYVKITYKERYPDEAPDIDIPLRSQVLTTQQHADLLSHLKTIAEESVGMAMVFTLVEAARDWNNQNVCPNTPDQETPQDQTEEKPTDISDMLSSPVEVTDSRNTGGRWNFVIGLVGKPSAGKSTFFNAALAQNQAKTAAHPFTTIEPNFGTAYFSVPCPCAKMDHRCEAAYGHNYKGERLLPVLLKDVAGLVPGAADGKGRGNRFLNDLLDADVLIHIIDASGQTDENGEETIGYDPTKDVRWLNIEIHRWIYDNIMNKWETIVKKPLKLLDMFTGYHASRSVIQAAFTAAGIDTRKLVETLPGWDVGVLHKLVTEFIRIRFPMVLGLNKSDLPEAQNNIHRIEEACPNAAVMSMSALSECKLQELQRDGFLHYCYGEPSFMTDDKFLRPLPSTTTGELDRIQNNVLSKFGSTNVHNALNLAVSLKSPIFAFPVKDLDTLMSLDHRQKGEAPGVLKDCMVLRPGANLLHLMEHIFFHPDICQERSTDSTYRYRWDLKGIAPSPLTFEARARNDVRIGLSAEDRDLDYMYEIVIGGDGNTRSFIRRDVGARLVEVDTPGILSDTEFRGFWIGGSVDGTISVGKQGEQTPFMQWTDPHPLPVIYVGYTTAYGSTGDFKFSC
;
A
#
# COMPACT_ATOMS: atom_id res chain seq x y z
N MET A 1 24.48 -0.16 -0.65
CA MET A 1 25.53 -0.92 0.09
C MET A 1 25.05 -2.36 0.15
N ASP A 2 25.39 -3.16 -0.86
CA ASP A 2 25.17 -4.60 -0.78
C ASP A 2 26.47 -5.28 -0.36
N TYR A 3 26.44 -5.87 0.84
CA TYR A 3 27.46 -6.79 1.33
C TYR A 3 27.08 -8.18 0.84
N GLN A 4 27.75 -8.68 -0.21
CA GLN A 4 27.69 -10.10 -0.55
C GLN A 4 28.93 -10.82 -0.02
N SER A 5 28.71 -11.74 0.92
CA SER A 5 29.68 -12.77 1.27
C SER A 5 29.46 -13.98 0.36
N GLU A 6 30.26 -14.14 -0.69
CA GLU A 6 30.36 -15.45 -1.35
C GLU A 6 31.27 -16.36 -0.50
N GLN A 7 30.69 -17.41 0.08
CA GLN A 7 31.47 -18.49 0.67
C GLN A 7 32.12 -19.31 -0.45
N ASN A 8 33.39 -19.06 -0.72
CA ASN A 8 34.27 -20.07 -1.29
C ASN A 8 35.22 -20.56 -0.20
N ASP A 9 35.11 -21.86 0.11
CA ASP A 9 36.02 -22.59 0.97
C ASP A 9 37.44 -22.55 0.39
N GLU A 10 38.24 -21.58 0.84
CA GLU A 10 39.66 -21.68 1.16
C GLU A 10 40.18 -20.29 1.62
N LYS A 11 40.42 -20.16 2.94
CA LYS A 11 41.13 -19.04 3.62
C LYS A 11 40.84 -17.61 3.12
N GLY A 12 39.77 -17.02 3.66
CA GLY A 12 39.75 -15.63 4.16
C GLY A 12 40.09 -14.47 3.21
N ALA A 13 39.40 -14.33 2.08
CA ALA A 13 39.40 -13.10 1.29
C ALA A 13 37.99 -12.50 1.21
N LEU A 14 37.83 -11.25 1.66
CA LEU A 14 36.62 -10.45 1.46
C LEU A 14 36.83 -9.55 0.24
N GLN A 15 35.90 -9.57 -0.71
CA GLN A 15 35.92 -8.75 -1.92
C GLN A 15 34.69 -7.83 -1.91
N ALA A 16 34.90 -6.52 -1.93
CA ALA A 16 33.83 -5.52 -1.98
C ALA A 16 33.72 -4.91 -3.38
N ILE A 17 32.49 -4.70 -3.87
CA ILE A 17 32.15 -4.13 -5.18
C ILE A 17 31.33 -2.85 -4.96
N PHE A 18 31.61 -1.79 -5.71
CA PHE A 18 30.91 -0.50 -5.64
C PHE A 18 30.36 -0.12 -7.02
N GLU A 19 29.06 0.15 -7.12
CA GLU A 19 28.42 0.68 -8.35
C GLU A 19 27.75 2.02 -8.05
N GLU A 20 28.23 3.10 -8.70
CA GLU A 20 27.47 4.05 -9.54
C GLU A 20 28.42 5.15 -10.13
N ASP A 21 28.35 5.34 -11.46
CA ASP A 21 28.81 6.40 -12.40
C ASP A 21 30.22 7.07 -12.24
N PHE A 22 31.31 6.87 -13.02
CA PHE A 22 31.64 6.23 -14.32
C PHE A 22 33.12 5.71 -14.34
N THR A 23 33.42 4.74 -15.24
CA THR A 23 34.67 3.94 -15.51
C THR A 23 34.93 2.66 -14.71
N GLY A 24 34.03 2.28 -13.81
CA GLY A 24 33.96 0.93 -13.22
C GLY A 24 34.40 0.86 -11.75
N PRO A 25 34.09 -0.25 -11.04
CA PRO A 25 34.38 -0.41 -9.62
C PRO A 25 35.88 -0.34 -9.28
N LEU A 26 36.24 0.45 -8.26
CA LEU A 26 37.55 0.41 -7.60
C LEU A 26 37.56 -0.75 -6.59
N TYR A 27 38.41 -1.74 -6.83
CA TYR A 27 38.54 -2.90 -5.95
C TYR A 27 39.71 -2.70 -4.98
N VAL A 28 39.43 -2.81 -3.68
CA VAL A 28 40.46 -2.91 -2.63
C VAL A 28 40.35 -4.27 -1.98
N LYS A 29 41.41 -5.06 -2.05
CA LYS A 29 41.51 -6.38 -1.44
C LYS A 29 42.25 -6.27 -0.11
N ILE A 30 41.58 -6.65 0.97
CA ILE A 30 42.14 -6.69 2.32
C ILE A 30 42.22 -8.15 2.76
N THR A 31 43.43 -8.62 3.05
CA THR A 31 43.69 -10.01 3.46
C THR A 31 44.11 -10.03 4.93
N TYR A 32 43.29 -10.62 5.80
CA TYR A 32 43.62 -10.72 7.22
C TYR A 32 44.71 -11.74 7.46
N LYS A 33 45.70 -11.37 8.29
CA LYS A 33 46.72 -12.30 8.78
C LYS A 33 46.20 -13.08 9.98
N GLU A 34 46.81 -14.22 10.27
CA GLU A 34 46.37 -15.13 11.35
C GLU A 34 46.29 -14.46 12.73
N ARG A 35 47.05 -13.38 12.94
CA ARG A 35 47.08 -12.61 14.19
C ARG A 35 46.33 -11.27 14.12
N TYR A 36 45.44 -11.07 13.16
CA TYR A 36 44.57 -9.90 13.14
C TYR A 36 43.66 -9.87 14.39
N PRO A 37 43.46 -8.72 15.07
CA PRO A 37 43.90 -7.37 14.70
C PRO A 37 45.30 -6.96 15.16
N ASP A 38 46.02 -7.82 15.88
CA ASP A 38 47.36 -7.55 16.44
C ASP A 38 48.47 -7.53 15.36
N GLU A 39 48.13 -7.84 14.10
CA GLU A 39 48.98 -7.71 12.93
C GLU A 39 48.18 -7.07 11.79
N ALA A 40 48.77 -6.07 11.12
CA ALA A 40 48.12 -5.31 10.05
C ALA A 40 47.78 -6.24 8.86
N PRO A 41 46.58 -6.09 8.26
CA PRO A 41 46.18 -6.88 7.09
C PRO A 41 47.01 -6.50 5.85
N ASP A 42 47.18 -7.45 4.93
CA ASP A 42 47.78 -7.14 3.62
C ASP A 42 46.74 -6.48 2.73
N ILE A 43 47.03 -5.26 2.29
CA ILE A 43 46.18 -4.45 1.41
C ILE A 43 46.76 -4.45 0.00
N ASP A 44 45.93 -4.79 -0.98
CA ASP A 44 46.25 -4.74 -2.40
C ASP A 44 45.11 -4.07 -3.17
N ILE A 45 45.45 -3.34 -4.23
CA ILE A 45 44.48 -2.66 -5.09
C ILE A 45 44.73 -3.19 -6.52
N PRO A 46 43.93 -4.14 -7.02
CA PRO A 46 44.18 -4.74 -8.33
C PRO A 46 44.04 -3.71 -9.45
N LEU A 47 45.09 -3.54 -10.28
CA LEU A 47 45.17 -2.59 -11.40
C LEU A 47 44.23 -2.88 -12.59
N ARG A 48 43.17 -3.69 -12.40
CA ARG A 48 42.37 -4.24 -13.50
C ARG A 48 41.30 -3.31 -14.09
N SER A 49 41.06 -2.14 -13.50
CA SER A 49 39.96 -1.25 -13.95
C SER A 49 40.40 0.03 -14.67
N GLN A 50 41.70 0.34 -14.78
CA GLN A 50 42.20 1.63 -15.35
C GLN A 50 41.61 2.91 -14.71
N VAL A 51 40.96 2.81 -13.55
CA VAL A 51 40.25 3.93 -12.87
C VAL A 51 41.21 4.92 -12.19
N LEU A 52 42.35 4.44 -11.69
CA LEU A 52 43.36 5.27 -11.03
C LEU A 52 44.64 5.35 -11.88
N THR A 53 45.26 6.53 -11.94
CA THR A 53 46.62 6.66 -12.48
C THR A 53 47.61 5.88 -11.61
N THR A 54 48.77 5.50 -12.17
CA THR A 54 49.83 4.79 -11.42
C THR A 54 50.27 5.55 -10.18
N GLN A 55 50.24 6.90 -10.22
CA GLN A 55 50.56 7.74 -9.07
C GLN A 55 49.46 7.69 -8.00
N GLN A 56 48.19 7.91 -8.39
CA GLN A 56 47.05 7.84 -7.45
C GLN A 56 46.91 6.45 -6.81
N HIS A 57 47.20 5.40 -7.55
CA HIS A 57 47.22 4.03 -7.04
C HIS A 57 48.27 3.86 -5.93
N ALA A 58 49.50 4.32 -6.16
CA ALA A 58 50.57 4.26 -5.18
C ALA A 58 50.24 5.10 -3.93
N ASP A 59 49.68 6.29 -4.13
CA ASP A 59 49.33 7.22 -3.05
C ASP A 59 48.22 6.64 -2.15
N LEU A 60 47.14 6.12 -2.75
CA LEU A 60 46.05 5.48 -2.02
C LEU A 60 46.53 4.23 -1.27
N LEU A 61 47.32 3.37 -1.92
CA LEU A 61 47.84 2.16 -1.29
C LEU A 61 48.74 2.49 -0.09
N SER A 62 49.59 3.51 -0.22
CA SER A 62 50.46 3.98 0.88
C SER A 62 49.63 4.56 2.03
N HIS A 63 48.59 5.33 1.72
CA HIS A 63 47.70 5.92 2.72
C HIS A 63 47.00 4.86 3.56
N LEU A 64 46.42 3.85 2.91
CA LEU A 64 45.71 2.77 3.60
C LEU A 64 46.66 1.88 4.42
N LYS A 65 47.86 1.61 3.94
CA LYS A 65 48.87 0.86 4.71
C LYS A 65 49.29 1.60 5.97
N THR A 66 49.46 2.92 5.89
CA THR A 66 49.80 3.75 7.06
C THR A 66 48.71 3.67 8.13
N ILE A 67 47.44 3.84 7.73
CA ILE A 67 46.29 3.74 8.65
C ILE A 67 46.20 2.35 9.28
N ALA A 68 46.49 1.30 8.51
CA ALA A 68 46.50 -0.08 9.01
C ALA A 68 47.63 -0.32 10.03
N GLU A 69 48.81 0.25 9.82
CA GLU A 69 49.93 0.14 10.78
C GLU A 69 49.67 0.93 12.07
N GLU A 70 49.03 2.10 11.97
CA GLU A 70 48.69 2.94 13.13
C GLU A 70 47.54 2.37 13.98
N SER A 71 46.71 1.51 13.38
CA SER A 71 45.50 0.98 14.01
C SER A 71 45.62 -0.48 14.48
N VAL A 72 46.85 -1.02 14.54
CA VAL A 72 47.14 -2.38 15.03
C VAL A 72 46.60 -2.58 16.47
N GLY A 73 45.91 -3.70 16.68
CA GLY A 73 45.22 -4.03 17.93
C GLY A 73 43.74 -3.61 17.96
N MET A 74 43.22 -2.96 16.90
CA MET A 74 41.80 -2.62 16.75
C MET A 74 41.18 -3.24 15.49
N ALA A 75 39.85 -3.35 15.44
CA ALA A 75 39.17 -3.77 14.22
C ALA A 75 39.19 -2.63 13.16
N MET A 76 39.99 -2.80 12.11
CA MET A 76 40.35 -1.75 11.14
C MET A 76 39.50 -1.72 9.87
N VAL A 77 38.65 -2.72 9.64
CA VAL A 77 37.96 -2.93 8.34
C VAL A 77 37.14 -1.71 7.92
N PHE A 78 36.30 -1.20 8.81
CA PHE A 78 35.43 -0.06 8.52
C PHE A 78 36.26 1.22 8.36
N THR A 79 37.27 1.41 9.19
CA THR A 79 38.19 2.57 9.13
C THR A 79 38.96 2.60 7.81
N LEU A 80 39.47 1.47 7.34
CA LEU A 80 40.18 1.37 6.06
C LEU A 80 39.25 1.60 4.86
N VAL A 81 38.00 1.14 4.95
CA VAL A 81 36.99 1.36 3.91
C VAL A 81 36.54 2.82 3.86
N GLU A 82 36.33 3.46 5.01
CA GLU A 82 36.01 4.89 5.10
C GLU A 82 37.18 5.75 4.61
N ALA A 83 38.41 5.45 5.03
CA ALA A 83 39.60 6.15 4.56
C ALA A 83 39.79 6.05 3.05
N ALA A 84 39.53 4.87 2.45
CA ALA A 84 39.60 4.70 1.00
C ALA A 84 38.55 5.54 0.26
N ARG A 85 37.34 5.63 0.81
CA ARG A 85 36.23 6.43 0.26
C ARG A 85 36.52 7.92 0.34
N ASP A 86 36.97 8.40 1.50
CA ASP A 86 37.26 9.81 1.72
C ASP A 86 38.42 10.27 0.84
N TRP A 87 39.48 9.45 0.76
CA TRP A 87 40.59 9.72 -0.14
C TRP A 87 40.13 9.80 -1.61
N ASN A 88 39.25 8.89 -2.05
CA ASN A 88 38.72 8.90 -3.41
C ASN A 88 37.87 10.15 -3.70
N ASN A 89 36.97 10.52 -2.78
CA ASN A 89 36.15 11.72 -2.92
C ASN A 89 36.98 13.01 -2.99
N GLN A 90 38.11 13.06 -2.27
CA GLN A 90 38.99 14.23 -2.26
C GLN A 90 39.94 14.31 -3.47
N ASN A 91 40.41 13.17 -3.98
CA ASN A 91 41.50 13.12 -4.96
C ASN A 91 41.06 12.70 -6.38
N VAL A 92 39.80 12.29 -6.55
CA VAL A 92 39.27 11.78 -7.83
C VAL A 92 38.00 12.51 -8.28
N CYS A 93 37.12 12.94 -7.36
CA CYS A 93 35.93 13.74 -7.69
C CYS A 93 36.21 15.25 -7.59
N PRO A 94 35.77 16.09 -8.55
CA PRO A 94 35.95 17.54 -8.45
C PRO A 94 34.98 18.16 -7.43
N ASN A 95 35.52 18.68 -6.33
CA ASN A 95 34.77 19.47 -5.34
C ASN A 95 34.28 20.81 -5.96
N THR A 96 32.97 21.09 -5.90
CA THR A 96 32.43 22.45 -6.06
C THR A 96 32.51 23.22 -4.73
N PRO A 97 32.90 24.50 -4.69
CA PRO A 97 33.15 25.22 -3.45
C PRO A 97 31.89 25.85 -2.82
N ASP A 98 31.88 25.84 -1.50
CA ASP A 98 30.92 26.51 -0.60
C ASP A 98 30.78 28.02 -0.89
N GLN A 99 29.55 28.54 -0.80
CA GLN A 99 29.29 29.98 -0.75
C GLN A 99 28.65 30.41 0.57
N GLU A 100 29.16 31.53 1.06
CA GLU A 100 28.94 32.19 2.33
C GLU A 100 27.50 32.69 2.55
N THR A 101 27.12 32.75 3.82
CA THR A 101 25.88 33.31 4.38
C THR A 101 25.70 34.80 4.08
N PRO A 102 24.46 35.26 3.85
CA PRO A 102 24.06 36.58 4.32
C PRO A 102 22.86 36.54 5.29
N GLN A 103 22.89 37.52 6.19
CA GLN A 103 22.01 37.76 7.33
C GLN A 103 20.58 38.14 6.93
N ASP A 104 19.64 37.57 7.70
CA ASP A 104 18.42 38.17 8.26
C ASP A 104 17.52 39.04 7.35
N GLN A 105 16.42 38.42 6.89
CA GLN A 105 15.10 39.05 6.84
C GLN A 105 14.02 37.97 6.65
N THR A 106 13.11 37.95 7.63
CA THR A 106 11.90 37.15 7.77
C THR A 106 10.99 37.14 6.53
N GLU A 107 10.81 35.97 5.92
CA GLU A 107 9.56 35.40 5.37
C GLU A 107 9.93 34.07 4.68
N GLU A 108 9.85 32.95 5.41
CA GLU A 108 10.12 31.62 4.83
C GLU A 108 9.05 31.26 3.78
N LYS A 109 9.47 31.14 2.52
CA LYS A 109 8.65 30.59 1.44
C LYS A 109 8.23 29.16 1.78
N PRO A 110 6.99 28.75 1.51
CA PRO A 110 6.59 27.36 1.62
C PRO A 110 7.45 26.50 0.69
N THR A 111 7.85 25.33 1.18
CA THR A 111 8.44 24.20 0.44
C THR A 111 7.89 24.15 -1.00
N ASP A 112 8.78 24.06 -1.98
CA ASP A 112 8.43 24.05 -3.40
C ASP A 112 7.44 22.90 -3.67
N ILE A 113 6.26 23.21 -4.20
CA ILE A 113 5.18 22.24 -4.43
C ILE A 113 5.62 21.13 -5.40
N SER A 114 6.61 21.42 -6.25
CA SER A 114 7.22 20.46 -7.16
C SER A 114 7.86 19.26 -6.43
N ASP A 115 8.44 19.48 -5.23
CA ASP A 115 9.08 18.42 -4.44
C ASP A 115 8.06 17.44 -3.85
N MET A 116 6.89 17.94 -3.42
CA MET A 116 5.80 17.12 -2.86
C MET A 116 5.15 16.22 -3.91
N LEU A 117 5.14 16.66 -5.17
CA LEU A 117 4.47 15.99 -6.29
C LEU A 117 5.40 15.08 -7.10
N SER A 118 6.69 15.10 -6.81
CA SER A 118 7.66 14.23 -7.47
C SER A 118 7.36 12.75 -7.20
N SER A 119 7.78 11.86 -8.10
CA SER A 119 7.57 10.42 -7.93
C SER A 119 8.11 9.93 -6.58
N PRO A 120 7.38 9.04 -5.88
CA PRO A 120 7.85 8.51 -4.61
C PRO A 120 9.13 7.68 -4.81
N VAL A 121 9.99 7.69 -3.78
CA VAL A 121 11.11 6.75 -3.69
C VAL A 121 10.53 5.34 -3.54
N GLU A 122 11.09 4.36 -4.28
CA GLU A 122 10.68 2.97 -4.13
C GLU A 122 10.93 2.49 -2.69
N VAL A 123 9.86 2.08 -2.02
CA VAL A 123 9.94 1.52 -0.67
C VAL A 123 10.15 0.02 -0.79
N THR A 124 11.38 -0.44 -0.50
CA THR A 124 11.64 -1.87 -0.37
C THR A 124 11.14 -2.35 0.99
N ASP A 125 10.01 -3.04 1.00
CA ASP A 125 9.48 -3.70 2.20
C ASP A 125 10.42 -4.85 2.61
N SER A 126 11.21 -4.64 3.66
CA SER A 126 12.12 -5.65 4.19
C SER A 126 11.36 -6.70 5.01
N ARG A 127 11.13 -7.88 4.40
CA ARG A 127 10.68 -9.15 4.99
C ARG A 127 9.30 -9.11 5.73
N ASN A 128 8.35 -9.92 5.24
CA ASN A 128 7.07 -10.33 5.87
C ASN A 128 5.84 -9.39 5.83
N THR A 129 5.80 -8.35 4.99
CA THR A 129 4.57 -7.54 4.76
C THR A 129 3.80 -7.92 3.49
N GLY A 130 4.15 -9.04 2.87
CA GLY A 130 3.52 -9.53 1.66
C GLY A 130 2.09 -10.02 1.89
N GLY A 131 1.34 -10.20 0.80
CA GLY A 131 -0.05 -10.68 0.87
C GLY A 131 -0.92 -10.08 -0.22
N ARG A 132 -2.18 -10.52 -0.27
CA ARG A 132 -3.19 -9.95 -1.17
C ARG A 132 -3.34 -8.46 -0.89
N TRP A 133 -3.38 -7.68 -1.95
CA TRP A 133 -3.59 -6.25 -1.87
C TRP A 133 -4.94 -5.90 -2.49
N ASN A 134 -5.88 -5.49 -1.65
CA ASN A 134 -7.05 -4.75 -2.09
C ASN A 134 -6.62 -3.30 -2.28
N PHE A 135 -6.11 -2.98 -3.46
CA PHE A 135 -5.55 -1.67 -3.77
C PHE A 135 -6.68 -0.62 -3.80
N VAL A 136 -6.50 0.49 -3.08
CA VAL A 136 -7.50 1.57 -2.98
C VAL A 136 -6.98 2.85 -3.62
N ILE A 137 -7.72 3.38 -4.59
CA ILE A 137 -7.52 4.70 -5.18
C ILE A 137 -8.50 5.67 -4.52
N GLY A 138 -8.00 6.73 -3.87
CA GLY A 138 -8.82 7.80 -3.31
C GLY A 138 -8.99 8.95 -4.30
N LEU A 139 -10.23 9.33 -4.59
CA LEU A 139 -10.53 10.53 -5.36
C LEU A 139 -10.64 11.73 -4.42
N VAL A 140 -9.88 12.78 -4.71
CA VAL A 140 -9.84 14.01 -3.91
C VAL A 140 -9.96 15.23 -4.82
N GLY A 141 -10.34 16.35 -4.24
CA GLY A 141 -10.52 17.62 -4.96
C GLY A 141 -11.75 18.38 -4.48
N LYS A 142 -11.74 19.67 -4.77
CA LYS A 142 -12.80 20.61 -4.39
C LYS A 142 -14.18 20.21 -4.94
N PRO A 143 -15.27 20.78 -4.40
CA PRO A 143 -16.60 20.67 -5.01
C PRO A 143 -16.58 21.11 -6.49
N SER A 144 -17.45 20.55 -7.32
CA SER A 144 -17.62 20.92 -8.74
C SER A 144 -16.41 20.68 -9.67
N ALA A 145 -15.29 20.13 -9.20
CA ALA A 145 -14.16 19.72 -10.05
C ALA A 145 -14.47 18.52 -10.97
N GLY A 146 -15.59 17.83 -10.72
CA GLY A 146 -16.04 16.67 -11.51
C GLY A 146 -15.64 15.31 -10.92
N LYS A 147 -15.39 15.26 -9.62
CA LYS A 147 -15.00 14.04 -8.87
C LYS A 147 -16.04 12.91 -8.96
N SER A 148 -17.32 13.21 -8.70
CA SER A 148 -18.41 12.23 -8.84
C SER A 148 -18.66 11.83 -10.30
N THR A 149 -18.39 12.72 -11.26
CA THR A 149 -18.43 12.40 -12.69
C THR A 149 -17.34 11.39 -13.06
N PHE A 150 -16.10 11.60 -12.58
CA PHE A 150 -15.01 10.64 -12.75
C PHE A 150 -15.35 9.30 -12.10
N PHE A 151 -15.87 9.32 -10.88
CA PHE A 151 -16.30 8.11 -10.17
C PHE A 151 -17.31 7.30 -11.01
N ASN A 152 -18.36 7.95 -11.53
CA ASN A 152 -19.34 7.29 -12.38
C ASN A 152 -18.74 6.75 -13.69
N ALA A 153 -17.88 7.54 -14.36
CA ALA A 153 -17.20 7.15 -15.58
C ALA A 153 -16.30 5.91 -15.39
N ALA A 154 -15.65 5.79 -14.23
CA ALA A 154 -14.78 4.68 -13.89
C ALA A 154 -15.55 3.39 -13.55
N LEU A 155 -16.76 3.50 -12.99
CA LEU A 155 -17.54 2.35 -12.50
C LEU A 155 -18.48 1.72 -13.52
N ALA A 156 -18.89 2.45 -14.55
CA ALA A 156 -19.95 2.02 -15.47
C ALA A 156 -19.60 0.74 -16.29
N GLN A 157 -18.32 0.36 -16.38
CA GLN A 157 -17.86 -0.95 -16.88
C GLN A 157 -18.49 -2.16 -16.13
N ASN A 158 -18.85 -2.03 -14.85
CA ASN A 158 -19.35 -3.14 -14.04
C ASN A 158 -20.74 -3.66 -14.42
N GLN A 159 -21.52 -2.89 -15.19
CA GLN A 159 -22.90 -3.25 -15.48
C GLN A 159 -23.04 -4.33 -16.58
N ALA A 160 -21.99 -4.61 -17.34
CA ALA A 160 -22.08 -5.47 -18.53
C ALA A 160 -21.64 -6.94 -18.34
N LYS A 161 -20.89 -7.30 -17.28
CA LYS A 161 -20.32 -8.66 -17.14
C LYS A 161 -20.37 -9.29 -15.75
N THR A 162 -20.82 -8.57 -14.72
CA THR A 162 -20.84 -9.10 -13.34
C THR A 162 -22.24 -9.56 -12.98
N ALA A 163 -22.43 -10.88 -12.86
CA ALA A 163 -23.50 -11.42 -12.04
C ALA A 163 -23.41 -10.76 -10.66
N ALA A 164 -24.54 -10.22 -10.21
CA ALA A 164 -24.66 -9.48 -8.97
C ALA A 164 -24.07 -10.27 -7.79
N HIS A 165 -22.99 -9.78 -7.21
CA HIS A 165 -22.78 -9.91 -5.78
C HIS A 165 -23.27 -8.61 -5.14
N PRO A 166 -24.47 -8.61 -4.55
CA PRO A 166 -25.04 -7.43 -3.94
C PRO A 166 -24.32 -7.16 -2.62
N PHE A 167 -23.75 -5.97 -2.47
CA PHE A 167 -23.51 -5.41 -1.14
C PHE A 167 -24.33 -4.12 -1.04
N THR A 168 -25.56 -4.28 -0.54
CA THR A 168 -26.21 -3.27 0.30
C THR A 168 -25.45 -3.31 1.64
N THR A 169 -25.12 -2.23 2.35
CA THR A 169 -26.01 -1.21 2.94
C THR A 169 -25.09 -0.15 3.58
N ILE A 170 -25.34 1.14 3.32
CA ILE A 170 -24.94 2.34 4.12
C ILE A 170 -23.53 2.28 4.75
N GLU A 171 -22.48 2.55 3.98
CA GLU A 171 -21.12 2.92 4.45
C GLU A 171 -20.32 3.46 3.24
N PRO A 172 -19.23 4.25 3.41
CA PRO A 172 -18.73 5.29 2.48
C PRO A 172 -18.57 4.89 0.99
N ASN A 173 -18.55 5.89 0.10
CA ASN A 173 -18.58 5.80 -1.38
C ASN A 173 -17.44 4.98 -2.04
N PHE A 174 -17.37 3.67 -1.80
CA PHE A 174 -16.50 2.75 -2.51
C PHE A 174 -17.19 2.20 -3.77
N GLY A 175 -16.43 2.03 -4.83
CA GLY A 175 -16.83 1.32 -6.04
C GLY A 175 -15.68 0.49 -6.59
N THR A 176 -15.96 -0.49 -7.45
CA THR A 176 -14.92 -1.29 -8.12
C THR A 176 -14.62 -0.68 -9.49
N ALA A 177 -13.41 -0.20 -9.74
CA ALA A 177 -12.96 0.18 -11.07
C ALA A 177 -12.03 -0.90 -11.64
N TYR A 178 -11.56 -0.72 -12.86
CA TYR A 178 -10.57 -1.61 -13.48
C TYR A 178 -9.39 -0.83 -14.00
N PHE A 179 -8.21 -1.42 -13.85
CA PHE A 179 -6.98 -0.97 -14.49
C PHE A 179 -6.45 -2.11 -15.39
N SER A 180 -5.55 -1.78 -16.31
CA SER A 180 -5.00 -2.72 -17.28
C SER A 180 -3.56 -3.11 -16.97
N VAL A 181 -3.25 -4.40 -17.13
CA VAL A 181 -1.89 -4.92 -17.02
C VAL A 181 -1.55 -5.79 -18.24
N PRO A 182 -0.26 -5.92 -18.60
CA PRO A 182 0.16 -6.86 -19.63
C PRO A 182 -0.34 -8.28 -19.35
N CYS A 183 -1.04 -8.89 -20.31
CA CYS A 183 -1.52 -10.26 -20.18
C CYS A 183 -0.41 -11.26 -20.53
N PRO A 184 -0.16 -12.30 -19.72
CA PRO A 184 0.73 -13.41 -20.11
C PRO A 184 0.29 -14.07 -21.43
N CYS A 185 -1.03 -14.05 -21.70
CA CYS A 185 -1.64 -14.60 -22.91
C CYS A 185 -1.23 -13.91 -24.21
N ALA A 186 -0.66 -12.71 -24.16
CA ALA A 186 -0.16 -12.04 -25.36
C ALA A 186 0.97 -12.82 -26.07
N LYS A 187 1.63 -13.74 -25.35
CA LYS A 187 2.69 -14.61 -25.87
C LYS A 187 2.18 -16.03 -26.22
N MET A 188 0.88 -16.26 -26.20
CA MET A 188 0.25 -17.56 -26.45
C MET A 188 -0.55 -17.57 -27.76
N ASP A 189 -0.77 -18.75 -28.31
CA ASP A 189 -1.57 -18.93 -29.55
C ASP A 189 -3.07 -18.67 -29.33
N HIS A 190 -3.54 -18.74 -28.08
CA HIS A 190 -4.94 -18.58 -27.71
C HIS A 190 -5.08 -17.55 -26.59
N ARG A 191 -6.19 -16.78 -26.63
CA ARG A 191 -6.52 -15.84 -25.56
C ARG A 191 -6.91 -16.59 -24.30
N CYS A 192 -6.46 -16.10 -23.15
CA CYS A 192 -6.88 -16.64 -21.86
C CYS A 192 -8.32 -16.22 -21.53
N GLU A 193 -8.88 -16.92 -20.54
CA GLU A 193 -10.24 -16.71 -20.04
C GLU A 193 -10.22 -15.81 -18.81
N ALA A 194 -9.50 -14.68 -18.88
CA ALA A 194 -9.33 -13.75 -17.76
C ALA A 194 -10.67 -13.38 -17.12
N ALA A 195 -10.76 -13.50 -15.78
CA ALA A 195 -12.00 -13.32 -15.02
C ALA A 195 -12.73 -11.99 -15.29
N TYR A 196 -11.98 -10.89 -15.49
CA TYR A 196 -12.54 -9.57 -15.79
C TYR A 196 -12.32 -9.14 -17.25
N GLY A 197 -11.87 -10.07 -18.08
CA GLY A 197 -11.63 -9.86 -19.50
C GLY A 197 -10.40 -9.01 -19.80
N HIS A 198 -10.42 -8.41 -20.98
CA HIS A 198 -9.34 -7.61 -21.54
C HIS A 198 -9.87 -6.27 -22.04
N ASN A 199 -9.01 -5.27 -22.07
CA ASN A 199 -9.31 -4.00 -22.74
C ASN A 199 -9.15 -4.14 -24.27
N TYR A 200 -9.39 -3.03 -24.99
CA TYR A 200 -9.28 -2.98 -26.46
C TYR A 200 -7.86 -3.27 -26.99
N LYS A 201 -6.82 -3.04 -26.19
CA LYS A 201 -5.42 -3.38 -26.50
C LYS A 201 -5.08 -4.85 -26.24
N GLY A 202 -6.00 -5.63 -25.68
CA GLY A 202 -5.76 -7.01 -25.26
C GLY A 202 -4.98 -7.14 -23.95
N GLU A 203 -4.84 -6.05 -23.19
CA GLU A 203 -4.30 -6.07 -21.84
C GLU A 203 -5.37 -6.56 -20.85
N ARG A 204 -4.95 -7.24 -19.80
CA ARG A 204 -5.86 -7.85 -18.84
C ARG A 204 -6.43 -6.80 -17.90
N LEU A 205 -7.72 -6.85 -17.64
CA LEU A 205 -8.38 -5.99 -16.66
C LEU A 205 -8.29 -6.63 -15.27
N LEU A 206 -7.91 -5.82 -14.28
CA LEU A 206 -7.88 -6.21 -12.87
C LEU A 206 -8.68 -5.22 -12.02
N PRO A 207 -9.42 -5.70 -11.01
CA PRO A 207 -10.26 -4.85 -10.18
C PRO A 207 -9.39 -4.02 -9.24
N VAL A 208 -9.82 -2.79 -9.00
CA VAL A 208 -9.27 -1.87 -8.00
C VAL A 208 -10.41 -1.20 -7.24
N LEU A 209 -10.23 -0.90 -5.96
CA LEU A 209 -11.23 -0.17 -5.20
C LEU A 209 -11.04 1.33 -5.45
N LEU A 210 -12.13 2.02 -5.76
CA LEU A 210 -12.18 3.45 -5.96
C LEU A 210 -13.02 4.06 -4.83
N LYS A 211 -12.44 4.98 -4.06
CA LYS A 211 -13.10 5.67 -2.95
C LYS A 211 -13.34 7.12 -3.32
N ASP A 212 -14.60 7.58 -3.33
CA ASP A 212 -14.90 9.01 -3.44
C ASP A 212 -14.79 9.67 -2.06
N VAL A 213 -13.69 10.39 -1.82
CA VAL A 213 -13.50 11.15 -0.60
C VAL A 213 -14.33 12.41 -0.70
N ALA A 214 -15.18 12.66 0.30
CA ALA A 214 -16.07 13.81 0.29
C ALA A 214 -15.30 15.12 0.02
N GLY A 215 -15.91 16.03 -0.75
CA GLY A 215 -15.27 17.24 -1.24
C GLY A 215 -14.59 18.03 -0.13
N LEU A 216 -13.26 18.05 -0.15
CA LEU A 216 -12.45 18.85 0.73
C LEU A 216 -12.65 20.33 0.37
N VAL A 217 -12.80 21.19 1.37
CA VAL A 217 -12.85 22.66 1.22
C VAL A 217 -11.72 23.28 2.03
N PRO A 218 -11.24 24.48 1.66
CA PRO A 218 -10.15 25.14 2.38
C PRO A 218 -10.42 25.31 3.88
N GLY A 219 -9.37 25.12 4.69
CA GLY A 219 -9.42 25.18 6.16
C GLY A 219 -9.85 23.88 6.82
N ALA A 220 -9.73 22.73 6.14
CA ALA A 220 -10.06 21.43 6.70
C ALA A 220 -9.12 21.02 7.85
N ALA A 221 -7.83 21.40 7.76
CA ALA A 221 -6.82 21.15 8.78
C ALA A 221 -7.00 21.99 10.07
N ASP A 222 -7.55 23.22 9.97
CA ASP A 222 -7.70 24.16 11.10
C ASP A 222 -8.76 23.73 12.14
N GLY A 223 -9.37 22.55 11.99
CA GLY A 223 -10.38 22.03 12.91
C GLY A 223 -11.69 22.83 12.94
N LYS A 224 -11.85 23.81 12.03
CA LYS A 224 -13.10 24.59 11.86
C LYS A 224 -14.16 23.73 11.15
N GLY A 225 -14.65 22.68 11.83
CA GLY A 225 -15.78 21.85 11.39
C GLY A 225 -15.46 20.36 11.24
N ARG A 226 -16.20 19.67 10.36
CA ARG A 226 -16.05 18.22 10.05
C ARG A 226 -14.74 17.87 9.31
N GLY A 227 -13.84 18.84 9.08
CA GLY A 227 -12.61 18.75 8.27
C GLY A 227 -11.68 17.58 8.62
N ASN A 228 -11.37 17.39 9.90
CA ASN A 228 -10.53 16.26 10.34
C ASN A 228 -11.13 14.88 10.03
N ARG A 229 -12.46 14.76 9.93
CA ARG A 229 -13.10 13.49 9.55
C ARG A 229 -12.86 13.17 8.07
N PHE A 230 -12.75 14.18 7.21
CA PHE A 230 -12.50 14.00 5.77
C PHE A 230 -11.04 13.69 5.46
N LEU A 231 -10.08 14.27 6.19
CA LEU A 231 -8.67 13.90 6.03
C LEU A 231 -8.40 12.47 6.51
N ASN A 232 -9.13 12.01 7.53
CA ASN A 232 -9.09 10.59 7.93
C ASN A 232 -9.60 9.66 6.83
N ASP A 233 -10.50 10.10 5.95
CA ASP A 233 -10.94 9.28 4.82
C ASP A 233 -9.81 9.01 3.81
N LEU A 234 -8.74 9.83 3.79
CA LEU A 234 -7.55 9.59 2.97
C LEU A 234 -6.75 8.37 3.45
N LEU A 235 -6.89 7.98 4.72
CA LEU A 235 -6.09 6.91 5.33
C LEU A 235 -6.34 5.53 4.70
N ASP A 236 -7.51 5.32 4.10
CA ASP A 236 -7.83 4.06 3.43
C ASP A 236 -7.20 3.97 2.03
N ALA A 237 -6.78 5.10 1.45
CA ALA A 237 -6.23 5.14 0.10
C ALA A 237 -4.75 4.77 0.07
N ASP A 238 -4.38 3.95 -0.91
CA ASP A 238 -2.98 3.63 -1.24
C ASP A 238 -2.34 4.69 -2.14
N VAL A 239 -3.14 5.30 -3.01
CA VAL A 239 -2.79 6.39 -3.93
C VAL A 239 -3.98 7.33 -4.08
N LEU A 240 -3.73 8.59 -4.40
CA LEU A 240 -4.75 9.59 -4.65
C LEU A 240 -4.81 10.00 -6.14
N ILE A 241 -6.01 10.31 -6.62
CA ILE A 241 -6.20 11.11 -7.83
C ILE A 241 -6.84 12.42 -7.42
N HIS A 242 -6.09 13.52 -7.59
CA HIS A 242 -6.58 14.86 -7.35
C HIS A 242 -7.27 15.40 -8.60
N ILE A 243 -8.60 15.38 -8.56
CA ILE A 243 -9.46 15.88 -9.63
C ILE A 243 -9.46 17.42 -9.58
N ILE A 244 -8.92 18.04 -10.61
CA ILE A 244 -8.78 19.49 -10.76
C ILE A 244 -9.61 19.95 -11.94
N ASP A 245 -10.33 21.05 -11.78
CA ASP A 245 -11.04 21.70 -12.88
C ASP A 245 -10.04 22.50 -13.74
N ALA A 246 -9.56 21.88 -14.83
CA ALA A 246 -8.59 22.52 -15.70
C ALA A 246 -9.16 23.76 -16.42
N SER A 247 -10.48 23.85 -16.57
CA SER A 247 -11.12 24.98 -17.27
C SER A 247 -11.02 26.30 -16.51
N GLY A 248 -10.78 26.27 -15.20
CA GLY A 248 -10.78 27.48 -14.38
C GLY A 248 -12.14 28.16 -14.27
N GLN A 249 -13.23 27.42 -14.54
CA GLN A 249 -14.61 27.91 -14.44
C GLN A 249 -15.21 27.73 -13.04
N THR A 250 -14.47 27.14 -12.09
CA THR A 250 -14.89 27.01 -10.70
C THR A 250 -13.84 27.57 -9.75
N ASP A 251 -14.26 28.29 -8.72
CA ASP A 251 -13.41 28.85 -7.68
C ASP A 251 -13.03 27.82 -6.60
N GLU A 252 -12.33 28.21 -5.55
CA GLU A 252 -11.93 27.30 -4.44
C GLU A 252 -13.11 26.64 -3.70
N ASN A 253 -14.29 27.25 -3.73
CA ASN A 253 -15.51 26.72 -3.10
C ASN A 253 -16.33 25.84 -4.05
N GLY A 254 -15.94 25.79 -5.32
CA GLY A 254 -16.67 25.10 -6.38
C GLY A 254 -17.82 25.90 -6.97
N GLU A 255 -17.84 27.21 -6.76
CA GLU A 255 -18.80 28.14 -7.36
C GLU A 255 -18.32 28.58 -8.76
N GLU A 256 -19.26 28.91 -9.65
CA GLU A 256 -18.93 29.33 -11.01
C GLU A 256 -18.17 30.65 -11.02
N THR A 257 -17.08 30.71 -11.79
CA THR A 257 -16.22 31.88 -11.90
C THR A 257 -15.55 31.94 -13.28
N ILE A 258 -14.85 33.04 -13.57
CA ILE A 258 -14.16 33.23 -14.85
C ILE A 258 -12.68 33.49 -14.57
N GLY A 259 -11.82 32.68 -15.18
CA GLY A 259 -10.37 32.89 -15.14
C GLY A 259 -9.72 32.51 -13.81
N TYR A 260 -10.31 31.57 -13.07
CA TYR A 260 -9.64 30.99 -11.91
C TYR A 260 -8.37 30.27 -12.32
N ASP A 261 -7.33 30.35 -11.48
CA ASP A 261 -6.05 29.71 -11.70
C ASP A 261 -6.02 28.33 -11.01
N PRO A 262 -6.15 27.21 -11.74
CA PRO A 262 -6.27 25.89 -11.12
C PRO A 262 -4.96 25.41 -10.49
N THR A 263 -3.82 26.09 -10.73
CA THR A 263 -2.58 25.81 -9.97
C THR A 263 -2.75 26.09 -8.48
N LYS A 264 -3.74 26.91 -8.09
CA LYS A 264 -4.08 27.13 -6.67
C LYS A 264 -4.69 25.89 -6.03
N ASP A 265 -5.53 25.15 -6.76
CA ASP A 265 -6.13 23.90 -6.26
C ASP A 265 -5.04 22.86 -5.97
N VAL A 266 -4.08 22.70 -6.90
CA VAL A 266 -2.91 21.81 -6.73
C VAL A 266 -2.17 22.11 -5.42
N ARG A 267 -1.84 23.39 -5.19
CA ARG A 267 -1.10 23.82 -4.00
C ARG A 267 -1.91 23.61 -2.73
N TRP A 268 -3.19 23.96 -2.78
CA TRP A 268 -4.07 23.95 -1.63
C TRP A 268 -4.16 22.56 -1.00
N LEU A 269 -4.41 21.52 -1.78
CA LEU A 269 -4.55 20.16 -1.22
C LEU A 269 -3.25 19.70 -0.53
N ASN A 270 -2.10 19.96 -1.17
CA ASN A 270 -0.80 19.61 -0.61
C ASN A 270 -0.54 20.33 0.71
N ILE A 271 -0.84 21.63 0.77
CA ILE A 271 -0.70 22.43 1.99
C ILE A 271 -1.63 21.92 3.10
N GLU A 272 -2.87 21.55 2.80
CA GLU A 272 -3.80 21.00 3.80
C GLU A 272 -3.31 19.68 4.40
N ILE A 273 -2.86 18.73 3.57
CA ILE A 273 -2.31 17.45 4.05
C ILE A 273 -1.04 17.69 4.86
N HIS A 274 -0.16 18.60 4.40
CA HIS A 274 1.05 18.99 5.13
C HIS A 274 0.72 19.55 6.51
N ARG A 275 -0.12 20.58 6.57
CA ARG A 275 -0.53 21.22 7.83
C ARG A 275 -1.19 20.23 8.78
N TRP A 276 -2.07 19.37 8.28
CA TRP A 276 -2.71 18.35 9.09
C TRP A 276 -1.70 17.47 9.82
N ILE A 277 -0.67 16.99 9.13
CA ILE A 277 0.34 16.12 9.73
C ILE A 277 1.29 16.93 10.62
N TYR A 278 1.77 18.07 10.13
CA TYR A 278 2.71 18.95 10.82
C TYR A 278 2.13 19.46 12.15
N ASP A 279 0.92 20.03 12.13
CA ASP A 279 0.27 20.58 13.33
C ASP A 279 -0.03 19.47 14.34
N ASN A 280 -0.41 18.27 13.89
CA ASN A 280 -0.59 17.10 14.77
C ASN A 280 0.71 16.71 15.51
N ILE A 281 1.86 16.81 14.84
CA ILE A 281 3.17 16.57 15.45
C ILE A 281 3.54 17.72 16.39
N MET A 282 3.38 18.97 15.94
CA MET A 282 3.75 20.16 16.70
C MET A 282 2.95 20.32 18.00
N ASN A 283 1.67 19.97 17.99
CA ASN A 283 0.84 19.94 19.20
C ASN A 283 1.37 18.98 20.29
N LYS A 284 2.24 18.03 19.93
CA LYS A 284 2.88 17.08 20.86
C LYS A 284 4.40 17.26 20.95
N TRP A 285 4.95 18.34 20.37
CA TRP A 285 6.39 18.52 20.19
C TRP A 285 7.18 18.46 21.49
N GLU A 286 6.73 19.12 22.56
CA GLU A 286 7.42 19.09 23.86
C GLU A 286 7.58 17.67 24.43
N THR A 287 6.60 16.81 24.16
CA THR A 287 6.64 15.40 24.61
C THR A 287 7.53 14.57 23.70
N ILE A 288 7.56 14.88 22.40
CA ILE A 288 8.43 14.23 21.41
C ILE A 288 9.89 14.58 21.67
N VAL A 289 10.23 15.84 21.94
CA VAL A 289 11.60 16.25 22.30
C VAL A 289 12.11 15.50 23.54
N LYS A 290 11.24 15.31 24.54
CA LYS A 290 11.58 14.52 25.75
C LYS A 290 11.70 13.01 25.49
N LYS A 291 11.02 12.49 24.46
CA LYS A 291 10.98 11.07 24.09
C LYS A 291 11.01 10.92 22.55
N PRO A 292 12.17 11.10 21.90
CA PRO A 292 12.27 11.25 20.44
C PRO A 292 11.66 10.10 19.62
N LEU A 293 11.70 8.87 20.13
CA LEU A 293 11.11 7.70 19.47
C LEU A 293 9.58 7.82 19.25
N LYS A 294 8.88 8.64 20.06
CA LYS A 294 7.44 8.90 19.86
C LYS A 294 7.13 9.56 18.51
N LEU A 295 8.10 10.20 17.87
CA LEU A 295 7.91 10.77 16.54
C LEU A 295 7.55 9.68 15.52
N LEU A 296 8.16 8.50 15.62
CA LEU A 296 7.87 7.37 14.74
C LEU A 296 6.42 6.88 14.94
N ASP A 297 5.97 6.81 16.20
CA ASP A 297 4.61 6.40 16.55
C ASP A 297 3.57 7.37 15.99
N MET A 298 3.88 8.67 15.89
CA MET A 298 2.96 9.65 15.29
C MET A 298 2.62 9.31 13.83
N PHE A 299 3.58 8.79 13.07
CA PHE A 299 3.36 8.43 11.67
C PHE A 299 2.55 7.13 11.49
N THR A 300 2.59 6.22 12.46
CA THR A 300 1.75 5.00 12.43
C THR A 300 0.25 5.29 12.48
N GLY A 301 -0.14 6.43 13.08
CA GLY A 301 -1.53 6.91 13.10
C GLY A 301 -2.12 7.19 11.71
N TYR A 302 -1.27 7.29 10.68
CA TYR A 302 -1.68 7.49 9.28
C TYR A 302 -1.65 6.18 8.47
N HIS A 303 -1.74 5.03 9.15
CA HIS A 303 -1.67 3.68 8.56
C HIS A 303 -0.37 3.43 7.77
N ALA A 304 0.71 4.12 8.12
CA ALA A 304 2.02 3.90 7.52
C ALA A 304 2.72 2.70 8.15
N SER A 305 3.25 1.81 7.33
CA SER A 305 4.12 0.72 7.78
C SER A 305 5.47 1.27 8.25
N ARG A 306 6.21 0.47 9.04
CA ARG A 306 7.57 0.84 9.48
C ARG A 306 8.52 1.13 8.31
N SER A 307 8.37 0.42 7.19
CA SER A 307 9.14 0.62 5.98
C SER A 307 8.86 1.98 5.32
N VAL A 308 7.58 2.37 5.22
CA VAL A 308 7.19 3.71 4.73
C VAL A 308 7.75 4.81 5.63
N ILE A 309 7.65 4.64 6.95
CA ILE A 309 8.20 5.60 7.92
C ILE A 309 9.72 5.69 7.75
N GLN A 310 10.43 4.55 7.72
CA GLN A 310 11.88 4.54 7.54
C GLN A 310 12.30 5.18 6.22
N ALA A 311 11.58 4.92 5.12
CA ALA A 311 11.84 5.51 3.82
C ALA A 311 11.68 7.03 3.85
N ALA A 312 10.62 7.56 4.50
CA ALA A 312 10.40 8.99 4.66
C ALA A 312 11.53 9.68 5.45
N PHE A 313 11.96 9.07 6.56
CA PHE A 313 13.09 9.60 7.34
C PHE A 313 14.39 9.58 6.53
N THR A 314 14.64 8.48 5.82
CA THR A 314 15.84 8.33 4.98
C THR A 314 15.85 9.36 3.85
N ALA A 315 14.72 9.55 3.15
CA ALA A 315 14.57 10.54 2.09
C ALA A 315 14.72 11.98 2.61
N ALA A 316 14.30 12.23 3.86
CA ALA A 316 14.54 13.51 4.52
C ALA A 316 16.01 13.74 4.93
N GLY A 317 16.86 12.71 4.86
CA GLY A 317 18.26 12.74 5.29
C GLY A 317 18.43 12.50 6.80
N ILE A 318 17.47 11.84 7.44
CA ILE A 318 17.45 11.60 8.88
C ILE A 318 17.78 10.13 9.19
N ASP A 319 18.86 9.91 9.94
CA ASP A 319 19.17 8.58 10.50
C ASP A 319 18.35 8.33 11.77
N THR A 320 17.36 7.44 11.67
CA THR A 320 16.47 7.07 12.78
C THR A 320 17.21 6.49 13.99
N ARG A 321 18.41 5.93 13.81
CA ARG A 321 19.23 5.39 14.92
C ARG A 321 19.84 6.49 15.79
N LYS A 322 20.07 7.67 15.21
CA LYS A 322 20.62 8.85 15.90
C LYS A 322 19.53 9.84 16.33
N LEU A 323 18.25 9.48 16.15
CA LEU A 323 17.13 10.38 16.40
C LEU A 323 17.11 10.96 17.82
N VAL A 324 17.51 10.17 18.83
CA VAL A 324 17.57 10.62 20.22
C VAL A 324 18.59 11.74 20.42
N GLU A 325 19.69 11.71 19.67
CA GLU A 325 20.78 12.69 19.74
C GLU A 325 20.46 13.93 18.90
N THR A 326 19.88 13.74 17.71
CA THR A 326 19.69 14.83 16.74
C THR A 326 18.40 15.63 16.95
N LEU A 327 17.29 14.98 17.33
CA LEU A 327 15.96 15.61 17.35
C LEU A 327 15.86 16.86 18.24
N PRO A 328 16.47 16.91 19.45
CA PRO A 328 16.40 18.12 20.28
C PRO A 328 17.01 19.37 19.63
N GLY A 329 17.88 19.21 18.64
CA GLY A 329 18.52 20.29 17.89
C GLY A 329 17.87 20.60 16.55
N TRP A 330 16.74 19.96 16.20
CA TRP A 330 16.06 20.22 14.93
C TRP A 330 15.43 21.61 14.91
N ASP A 331 15.59 22.29 13.78
CA ASP A 331 14.78 23.45 13.43
C ASP A 331 13.44 23.02 12.81
N VAL A 332 12.59 24.03 12.53
CA VAL A 332 11.27 23.85 11.92
C VAL A 332 11.39 23.29 10.50
N GLY A 333 12.43 23.67 9.76
CA GLY A 333 12.68 23.25 8.38
C GLY A 333 12.90 21.74 8.24
N VAL A 334 13.66 21.13 9.16
CA VAL A 334 13.88 19.67 9.18
C VAL A 334 12.56 18.92 9.30
N LEU A 335 11.66 19.38 10.18
CA LEU A 335 10.34 18.75 10.35
C LEU A 335 9.45 18.95 9.11
N HIS A 336 9.45 20.15 8.51
CA HIS A 336 8.72 20.39 7.26
C HIS A 336 9.18 19.44 6.15
N LYS A 337 10.51 19.26 6.00
CA LYS A 337 11.09 18.33 5.03
C LYS A 337 10.64 16.89 5.30
N LEU A 338 10.70 16.43 6.55
CA LEU A 338 10.25 15.10 6.92
C LEU A 338 8.76 14.87 6.59
N VAL A 339 7.89 15.83 6.90
CA VAL A 339 6.45 15.73 6.60
C VAL A 339 6.22 15.72 5.08
N THR A 340 6.92 16.54 4.32
CA THR A 340 6.87 16.55 2.85
C THR A 340 7.26 15.18 2.27
N GLU A 341 8.38 14.62 2.72
CA GLU A 341 8.86 13.30 2.29
C GLU A 341 7.89 12.18 2.68
N PHE A 342 7.31 12.28 3.88
CA PHE A 342 6.29 11.34 4.33
C PHE A 342 5.05 11.38 3.43
N ILE A 343 4.54 12.57 3.08
CA ILE A 343 3.37 12.71 2.20
C ILE A 343 3.65 12.14 0.82
N ARG A 344 4.81 12.46 0.24
CA ARG A 344 5.21 11.97 -1.09
C ARG A 344 5.18 10.44 -1.17
N ILE A 345 5.65 9.76 -0.13
CA ILE A 345 5.71 8.29 -0.08
C ILE A 345 4.36 7.67 0.35
N ARG A 346 3.67 8.26 1.33
CA ARG A 346 2.43 7.69 1.89
C ARG A 346 1.22 7.95 1.00
N PHE A 347 1.14 9.14 0.39
CA PHE A 347 0.01 9.58 -0.42
C PHE A 347 0.48 10.00 -1.81
N PRO A 348 1.08 9.08 -2.60
CA PRO A 348 1.42 9.38 -3.98
C PRO A 348 0.15 9.82 -4.73
N MET A 349 0.30 10.77 -5.65
CA MET A 349 -0.83 11.49 -6.22
C MET A 349 -0.68 11.67 -7.73
N VAL A 350 -1.78 11.44 -8.44
CA VAL A 350 -1.96 11.87 -9.83
C VAL A 350 -2.78 13.17 -9.85
N LEU A 351 -2.31 14.17 -10.59
CA LEU A 351 -3.08 15.37 -10.92
C LEU A 351 -3.98 15.06 -12.11
N GLY A 352 -5.25 14.79 -11.84
CA GLY A 352 -6.28 14.55 -12.85
C GLY A 352 -6.88 15.88 -13.32
N LEU A 353 -6.38 16.42 -14.42
CA LEU A 353 -6.83 17.68 -15.01
C LEU A 353 -8.11 17.45 -15.82
N ASN A 354 -9.26 17.51 -15.14
CA ASN A 354 -10.57 17.24 -15.70
C ASN A 354 -11.14 18.45 -16.45
N LYS A 355 -12.18 18.22 -17.26
CA LYS A 355 -12.78 19.22 -18.17
C LYS A 355 -11.78 19.76 -19.21
N SER A 356 -10.82 18.92 -19.59
CA SER A 356 -9.81 19.24 -20.62
C SER A 356 -10.39 19.42 -22.04
N ASP A 357 -11.66 19.06 -22.23
CA ASP A 357 -12.43 19.27 -23.45
C ASP A 357 -12.81 20.74 -23.70
N LEU A 358 -12.72 21.59 -22.67
CA LEU A 358 -13.04 23.01 -22.77
C LEU A 358 -11.85 23.82 -23.31
N PRO A 359 -12.08 24.82 -24.19
CA PRO A 359 -11.01 25.63 -24.78
C PRO A 359 -10.12 26.33 -23.75
N GLU A 360 -10.71 26.84 -22.66
CA GLU A 360 -10.03 27.54 -21.57
C GLU A 360 -9.01 26.66 -20.85
N ALA A 361 -9.22 25.33 -20.86
CA ALA A 361 -8.36 24.39 -20.17
C ALA A 361 -6.94 24.33 -20.76
N GLN A 362 -6.77 24.60 -22.05
CA GLN A 362 -5.49 24.38 -22.73
C GLN A 362 -4.33 25.20 -22.12
N ASN A 363 -4.57 26.47 -21.81
CA ASN A 363 -3.54 27.32 -21.21
C ASN A 363 -3.26 26.92 -19.75
N ASN A 364 -4.31 26.53 -19.00
CA ASN A 364 -4.17 26.13 -17.61
C ASN A 364 -3.44 24.80 -17.45
N ILE A 365 -3.70 23.82 -18.34
CA ILE A 365 -2.99 22.54 -18.37
C ILE A 365 -1.50 22.79 -18.53
N HIS A 366 -1.10 23.59 -19.52
CA HIS A 366 0.29 23.92 -19.77
C HIS A 366 0.95 24.58 -18.56
N ARG A 367 0.27 25.55 -17.93
CA ARG A 367 0.77 26.20 -16.70
C ARG A 367 0.96 25.23 -15.53
N ILE A 368 0.09 24.24 -15.38
CA ILE A 368 0.23 23.23 -14.32
C ILE A 368 1.39 22.29 -14.61
N GLU A 369 1.53 21.83 -15.85
CA GLU A 369 2.65 20.98 -16.29
C GLU A 369 4.00 21.70 -16.11
N GLU A 370 4.08 23.00 -16.43
CA GLU A 370 5.28 23.82 -16.20
C GLU A 370 5.57 24.06 -14.72
N ALA A 371 4.54 24.30 -13.90
CA ALA A 371 4.70 24.54 -12.47
C ALA A 371 5.07 23.27 -11.69
N CYS A 372 4.74 22.09 -12.23
CA CYS A 372 4.90 20.80 -11.56
C CYS A 372 5.49 19.75 -12.53
N PRO A 373 6.73 19.94 -13.03
CA PRO A 373 7.29 19.13 -14.13
C PRO A 373 7.51 17.65 -13.76
N ASN A 374 7.69 17.36 -12.47
CA ASN A 374 7.91 16.01 -11.95
C ASN A 374 6.62 15.34 -11.46
N ALA A 375 5.48 16.03 -11.55
CA ALA A 375 4.20 15.50 -11.10
C ALA A 375 3.63 14.49 -12.10
N ALA A 376 2.97 13.46 -11.59
CA ALA A 376 2.16 12.58 -12.42
C ALA A 376 0.88 13.34 -12.83
N VAL A 377 0.81 13.80 -14.08
CA VAL A 377 -0.30 14.59 -14.60
C VAL A 377 -1.08 13.81 -15.65
N MET A 378 -2.41 13.90 -15.63
CA MET A 378 -3.29 13.31 -16.63
C MET A 378 -4.40 14.28 -17.02
N SER A 379 -4.37 14.77 -18.26
CA SER A 379 -5.47 15.55 -18.84
C SER A 379 -6.61 14.63 -19.25
N MET A 380 -7.84 14.90 -18.80
CA MET A 380 -8.97 13.98 -18.96
C MET A 380 -10.32 14.69 -19.12
N SER A 381 -11.31 13.96 -19.64
CA SER A 381 -12.70 14.42 -19.73
C SER A 381 -13.65 13.34 -19.24
N ALA A 382 -13.96 13.36 -17.93
CA ALA A 382 -14.85 12.39 -17.31
C ALA A 382 -16.28 12.45 -17.86
N LEU A 383 -16.75 13.65 -18.24
CA LEU A 383 -18.09 13.82 -18.82
C LEU A 383 -18.21 13.15 -20.18
N SER A 384 -17.18 13.29 -21.03
CA SER A 384 -17.12 12.63 -22.34
C SER A 384 -17.15 11.11 -22.19
N GLU A 385 -16.42 10.57 -21.21
CA GLU A 385 -16.40 9.14 -20.92
C GLU A 385 -17.78 8.62 -20.49
N CYS A 386 -18.42 9.28 -19.53
CA CYS A 386 -19.81 8.96 -19.14
C CYS A 386 -20.75 8.94 -20.35
N LYS A 387 -20.61 9.93 -21.25
CA LYS A 387 -21.49 10.06 -22.41
C LYS A 387 -21.30 8.94 -23.42
N LEU A 388 -20.05 8.58 -23.73
CA LEU A 388 -19.75 7.47 -24.64
C LEU A 388 -20.27 6.15 -24.09
N GLN A 389 -20.10 5.90 -22.80
CA GLN A 389 -20.61 4.69 -22.14
C GLN A 389 -22.14 4.63 -22.07
N GLU A 390 -22.80 5.76 -21.82
CA GLU A 390 -24.26 5.88 -21.88
C GLU A 390 -24.77 5.49 -23.26
N LEU A 391 -24.21 6.07 -24.33
CA LEU A 391 -24.63 5.80 -25.71
C LEU A 391 -24.32 4.37 -26.15
N GLN A 392 -23.19 3.80 -25.71
CA GLN A 392 -22.86 2.39 -25.88
C GLN A 392 -23.90 1.48 -25.24
N ARG A 393 -24.26 1.74 -23.97
CA ARG A 393 -25.25 0.94 -23.22
C ARG A 393 -26.63 1.00 -23.89
N ASP A 394 -27.00 2.17 -24.40
CA ASP A 394 -28.30 2.38 -25.04
C ASP A 394 -28.33 1.87 -26.50
N GLY A 395 -27.18 1.39 -27.01
CA GLY A 395 -27.04 0.75 -28.31
C GLY A 395 -26.98 1.73 -29.48
N PHE A 396 -26.53 2.97 -29.26
CA PHE A 396 -26.40 3.99 -30.30
C PHE A 396 -25.02 4.00 -30.97
N LEU A 397 -23.99 3.51 -30.28
CA LEU A 397 -22.64 3.41 -30.82
C LEU A 397 -21.95 2.14 -30.29
N HIS A 398 -20.83 1.79 -30.92
CA HIS A 398 -19.85 0.83 -30.45
C HIS A 398 -18.62 1.57 -29.91
N TYR A 399 -18.32 1.39 -28.61
CA TYR A 399 -17.21 2.00 -27.89
C TYR A 399 -16.73 1.06 -26.79
N CYS A 400 -15.43 0.79 -26.74
CA CYS A 400 -14.80 0.15 -25.59
C CYS A 400 -14.21 1.21 -24.65
N TYR A 401 -14.27 0.94 -23.35
CA TYR A 401 -13.73 1.84 -22.34
C TYR A 401 -12.26 2.19 -22.56
N GLY A 402 -11.96 3.49 -22.62
CA GLY A 402 -10.63 4.04 -22.82
C GLY A 402 -10.10 3.96 -24.27
N GLU A 403 -10.92 3.51 -25.23
CA GLU A 403 -10.57 3.41 -26.64
C GLU A 403 -10.45 4.80 -27.30
N PRO A 404 -9.52 5.00 -28.27
CA PRO A 404 -9.35 6.27 -28.98
C PRO A 404 -10.49 6.64 -29.95
N SER A 405 -11.48 5.75 -30.14
CA SER A 405 -12.51 5.92 -31.16
C SER A 405 -13.79 5.17 -30.81
N PHE A 406 -14.89 5.56 -31.43
CA PHE A 406 -16.18 4.86 -31.40
C PHE A 406 -16.72 4.71 -32.82
N MET A 407 -17.62 3.75 -33.03
CA MET A 407 -18.29 3.52 -34.31
C MET A 407 -19.80 3.74 -34.18
N THR A 408 -20.39 4.47 -35.13
CA THR A 408 -21.84 4.74 -35.18
C THR A 408 -22.51 4.01 -36.35
N ASP A 409 -21.73 3.53 -37.30
CA ASP A 409 -22.18 2.98 -38.57
C ASP A 409 -22.17 1.44 -38.52
N ASP A 410 -23.09 0.88 -37.75
CA ASP A 410 -23.35 -0.55 -37.73
C ASP A 410 -24.86 -0.82 -37.83
N LYS A 411 -25.24 -1.82 -38.64
CA LYS A 411 -26.63 -2.24 -38.86
C LYS A 411 -27.36 -2.70 -37.59
N PHE A 412 -26.63 -3.04 -36.53
CA PHE A 412 -27.16 -3.45 -35.24
C PHE A 412 -27.35 -2.27 -34.26
N LEU A 413 -26.86 -1.08 -34.60
CA LEU A 413 -27.01 0.11 -33.79
C LEU A 413 -28.33 0.82 -34.04
N ARG A 414 -28.83 1.48 -33.00
CA ARG A 414 -29.98 2.36 -33.09
C ARG A 414 -29.56 3.67 -33.78
N PRO A 415 -30.45 4.30 -34.57
CA PRO A 415 -30.19 5.61 -35.14
C PRO A 415 -29.87 6.63 -34.04
N LEU A 416 -28.81 7.41 -34.24
CA LEU A 416 -28.40 8.45 -33.29
C LEU A 416 -29.48 9.54 -33.17
N PRO A 417 -29.76 10.03 -31.94
CA PRO A 417 -30.58 11.23 -31.76
C PRO A 417 -29.91 12.45 -32.41
N SER A 418 -30.70 13.29 -33.10
CA SER A 418 -30.19 14.48 -33.77
C SER A 418 -29.53 15.50 -32.83
N THR A 419 -29.87 15.49 -31.55
CA THR A 419 -29.27 16.34 -30.52
C THR A 419 -27.87 15.90 -30.11
N THR A 420 -27.50 14.64 -30.37
CA THR A 420 -26.26 14.02 -29.86
C THR A 420 -25.11 14.08 -30.87
N THR A 421 -25.39 14.26 -32.17
CA THR A 421 -24.34 14.34 -33.20
C THR A 421 -23.31 15.44 -32.90
N GLY A 422 -23.76 16.64 -32.55
CA GLY A 422 -22.86 17.75 -32.23
C GLY A 422 -22.05 17.53 -30.94
N GLU A 423 -22.55 16.73 -30.00
CA GLU A 423 -21.81 16.34 -28.80
C GLU A 423 -20.73 15.32 -29.13
N LEU A 424 -21.05 14.30 -29.94
CA LEU A 424 -20.08 13.30 -30.41
C LEU A 424 -18.97 13.93 -31.25
N ASP A 425 -19.30 14.91 -32.11
CA ASP A 425 -18.31 15.67 -32.86
C ASP A 425 -17.35 16.44 -31.93
N ARG A 426 -17.86 17.02 -30.85
CA ARG A 426 -17.02 17.69 -29.83
C ARG A 426 -16.13 16.69 -29.11
N ILE A 427 -16.66 15.55 -28.69
CA ILE A 427 -15.88 14.49 -28.03
C ILE A 427 -14.78 13.99 -28.97
N GLN A 428 -15.10 13.72 -30.23
CA GLN A 428 -14.14 13.24 -31.22
C GLN A 428 -13.02 14.26 -31.45
N ASN A 429 -13.36 15.53 -31.67
CA ASN A 429 -12.39 16.56 -32.05
C ASN A 429 -11.59 17.13 -30.87
N ASN A 430 -12.25 17.42 -29.75
CA ASN A 430 -11.63 18.10 -28.62
C ASN A 430 -11.00 17.14 -27.61
N VAL A 431 -11.42 15.88 -27.58
CA VAL A 431 -10.97 14.88 -26.60
C VAL A 431 -10.17 13.77 -27.27
N LEU A 432 -10.84 12.92 -28.05
CA LEU A 432 -10.24 11.69 -28.56
C LEU A 432 -9.09 11.97 -29.54
N SER A 433 -9.28 12.89 -30.48
CA SER A 433 -8.23 13.25 -31.46
C SER A 433 -7.05 13.98 -30.82
N LYS A 434 -7.29 14.71 -29.72
CA LYS A 434 -6.27 15.53 -29.04
C LYS A 434 -5.46 14.73 -28.02
N PHE A 435 -6.11 13.89 -27.23
CA PHE A 435 -5.51 13.17 -26.10
C PHE A 435 -5.39 11.66 -26.34
N GLY A 436 -5.93 11.13 -27.44
CA GLY A 436 -5.94 9.70 -27.77
C GLY A 436 -6.92 8.86 -26.95
N SER A 437 -7.60 9.44 -25.96
CA SER A 437 -8.60 8.81 -25.12
C SER A 437 -9.29 9.90 -24.29
N THR A 438 -10.34 9.55 -23.54
CA THR A 438 -10.89 10.41 -22.48
C THR A 438 -9.97 10.47 -21.25
N ASN A 439 -9.00 9.55 -21.17
CA ASN A 439 -7.99 9.40 -20.13
C ASN A 439 -8.52 9.06 -18.72
N VAL A 440 -9.80 8.71 -18.55
CA VAL A 440 -10.31 8.20 -17.26
C VAL A 440 -9.64 6.87 -16.89
N HIS A 441 -9.60 5.92 -17.83
CA HIS A 441 -8.91 4.63 -17.63
C HIS A 441 -7.40 4.82 -17.44
N ASN A 442 -6.81 5.72 -18.22
CA ASN A 442 -5.37 6.00 -18.15
C ASN A 442 -4.98 6.67 -16.82
N ALA A 443 -5.84 7.49 -16.23
CA ALA A 443 -5.64 8.03 -14.89
C ALA A 443 -5.63 6.93 -13.82
N LEU A 444 -6.50 5.91 -13.93
CA LEU A 444 -6.47 4.74 -13.04
C LEU A 444 -5.17 3.95 -13.19
N ASN A 445 -4.75 3.69 -14.44
CA ASN A 445 -3.48 2.98 -14.71
C ASN A 445 -2.28 3.75 -14.15
N LEU A 446 -2.23 5.07 -14.34
CA LEU A 446 -1.16 5.92 -13.81
C LEU A 446 -1.17 5.97 -12.28
N ALA A 447 -2.35 6.00 -11.65
CA ALA A 447 -2.43 5.96 -10.19
C ALA A 447 -1.89 4.64 -9.63
N VAL A 448 -2.24 3.50 -10.23
CA VAL A 448 -1.70 2.20 -9.82
C VAL A 448 -0.19 2.12 -10.06
N SER A 449 0.33 2.71 -11.14
CA SER A 449 1.77 2.65 -11.44
C SER A 449 2.64 3.41 -10.44
N LEU A 450 2.11 4.48 -9.82
CA LEU A 450 2.81 5.21 -8.74
C LEU A 450 3.12 4.34 -7.52
N LYS A 451 2.37 3.25 -7.33
CA LYS A 451 2.60 2.27 -6.26
C LYS A 451 2.33 0.85 -6.76
N SER A 452 3.12 0.45 -7.74
CA SER A 452 2.88 -0.77 -8.53
C SER A 452 2.76 -2.04 -7.66
N PRO A 453 1.60 -2.74 -7.72
CA PRO A 453 1.45 -4.07 -7.13
C PRO A 453 2.26 -5.14 -7.88
N ILE A 454 2.45 -6.28 -7.22
CA ILE A 454 2.97 -7.50 -7.86
C ILE A 454 1.77 -8.33 -8.34
N PHE A 455 1.84 -8.86 -9.57
CA PHE A 455 0.81 -9.71 -10.13
C PHE A 455 1.26 -11.17 -10.19
N ALA A 456 0.44 -12.06 -9.64
CA ALA A 456 0.66 -13.51 -9.72
C ALA A 456 -0.48 -14.19 -10.47
N PHE A 457 -0.14 -15.09 -11.40
CA PHE A 457 -1.10 -15.83 -12.22
C PHE A 457 -1.00 -17.31 -11.85
N PRO A 458 -1.69 -17.75 -10.80
CA PRO A 458 -1.56 -19.11 -10.35
C PRO A 458 -2.29 -20.07 -11.29
N VAL A 459 -1.62 -21.18 -11.61
CA VAL A 459 -2.14 -22.25 -12.44
C VAL A 459 -1.93 -23.58 -11.75
N LYS A 460 -2.81 -24.54 -12.02
CA LYS A 460 -2.71 -25.92 -11.54
C LYS A 460 -1.58 -26.69 -12.19
N ASP A 461 -1.31 -26.37 -13.45
CA ASP A 461 -0.35 -27.05 -14.32
C ASP A 461 0.20 -26.02 -15.32
N LEU A 462 1.53 -26.03 -15.52
CA LEU A 462 2.24 -25.03 -16.34
C LEU A 462 2.16 -25.32 -17.85
N ASP A 463 1.85 -26.55 -18.25
CA ASP A 463 1.71 -26.94 -19.66
C ASP A 463 0.31 -26.57 -20.17
N THR A 464 -0.71 -26.84 -19.36
CA THR A 464 -2.10 -26.54 -19.70
C THR A 464 -2.52 -25.13 -19.32
N LEU A 465 -1.80 -24.50 -18.38
CA LEU A 465 -2.08 -23.17 -17.84
C LEU A 465 -3.50 -23.03 -17.27
N MET A 466 -4.11 -24.13 -16.85
CA MET A 466 -5.43 -24.15 -16.26
C MET A 466 -5.41 -23.47 -14.91
N SER A 467 -6.37 -22.57 -14.65
CA SER A 467 -6.50 -21.90 -13.36
C SER A 467 -6.81 -22.90 -12.25
N LEU A 468 -6.61 -22.44 -11.01
CA LEU A 468 -6.94 -23.24 -9.83
C LEU A 468 -8.47 -23.37 -9.67
N ASP A 469 -8.96 -24.54 -9.22
CA ASP A 469 -10.39 -24.86 -9.05
C ASP A 469 -11.00 -24.18 -7.80
N HIS A 470 -11.03 -22.84 -7.74
CA HIS A 470 -11.35 -22.11 -6.49
C HIS A 470 -12.66 -21.31 -6.47
N ARG A 471 -13.50 -21.32 -7.52
CA ARG A 471 -14.78 -20.59 -7.51
C ARG A 471 -15.97 -21.49 -7.79
N GLN A 472 -17.05 -21.23 -7.04
CA GLN A 472 -18.42 -21.79 -7.05
C GLN A 472 -18.62 -23.15 -7.74
N LYS A 473 -19.20 -24.12 -7.02
CA LYS A 473 -19.69 -25.40 -7.57
C LYS A 473 -20.42 -25.20 -8.91
N GLY A 474 -19.77 -25.53 -10.02
CA GLY A 474 -20.36 -25.54 -11.36
C GLY A 474 -19.66 -24.72 -12.45
N GLU A 475 -18.71 -23.84 -12.13
CA GLU A 475 -17.88 -23.20 -13.17
C GLU A 475 -16.69 -24.08 -13.56
N ALA A 476 -16.48 -24.28 -14.86
CA ALA A 476 -15.28 -24.97 -15.36
C ALA A 476 -14.03 -24.11 -15.12
N PRO A 477 -12.88 -24.72 -14.77
CA PRO A 477 -11.61 -24.00 -14.73
C PRO A 477 -11.28 -23.47 -16.13
N GLY A 478 -10.89 -22.21 -16.22
CA GLY A 478 -10.48 -21.58 -17.48
C GLY A 478 -8.96 -21.45 -17.58
N VAL A 479 -8.43 -21.28 -18.78
CA VAL A 479 -6.99 -21.06 -18.99
C VAL A 479 -6.59 -19.67 -18.49
N LEU A 480 -5.60 -19.60 -17.58
CA LEU A 480 -5.09 -18.36 -16.95
C LEU A 480 -6.20 -17.42 -16.45
N LYS A 481 -7.30 -17.97 -15.92
CA LYS A 481 -8.49 -17.20 -15.52
C LYS A 481 -8.27 -16.32 -14.30
N ASP A 482 -7.40 -16.71 -13.38
CA ASP A 482 -7.12 -15.96 -12.15
C ASP A 482 -5.89 -15.05 -12.26
N CYS A 483 -5.93 -13.96 -11.50
CA CYS A 483 -4.80 -13.09 -11.25
C CYS A 483 -4.92 -12.53 -9.84
N MET A 484 -3.85 -12.66 -9.06
CA MET A 484 -3.77 -12.17 -7.70
C MET A 484 -2.94 -10.89 -7.68
N VAL A 485 -3.49 -9.84 -7.07
CA VAL A 485 -2.81 -8.57 -6.83
C VAL A 485 -2.17 -8.65 -5.45
N LEU A 486 -0.85 -8.49 -5.38
CA LEU A 486 -0.05 -8.67 -4.18
C LEU A 486 0.72 -7.39 -3.84
N ARG A 487 1.03 -7.22 -2.55
CA ARG A 487 1.90 -6.13 -2.08
C ARG A 487 3.34 -6.30 -2.58
N PRO A 488 4.07 -5.19 -2.82
CA PRO A 488 5.51 -5.23 -3.03
C PRO A 488 6.22 -6.00 -1.91
N GLY A 489 7.22 -6.81 -2.25
CA GLY A 489 7.90 -7.70 -1.29
C GLY A 489 7.15 -8.99 -0.96
N ALA A 490 5.98 -9.26 -1.58
CA ALA A 490 5.33 -10.55 -1.47
C ALA A 490 6.22 -11.69 -1.99
N ASN A 491 6.31 -12.77 -1.22
CA ASN A 491 7.04 -13.98 -1.54
C ASN A 491 6.09 -15.15 -1.85
N LEU A 492 6.66 -16.30 -2.23
CA LEU A 492 5.90 -17.50 -2.56
C LEU A 492 5.00 -17.97 -1.40
N LEU A 493 5.43 -17.80 -0.15
CA LEU A 493 4.62 -18.19 1.01
C LEU A 493 3.32 -17.38 1.07
N HIS A 494 3.36 -16.06 0.86
CA HIS A 494 2.14 -15.24 0.84
C HIS A 494 1.19 -15.60 -0.31
N LEU A 495 1.75 -15.99 -1.46
CA LEU A 495 0.96 -16.48 -2.58
C LEU A 495 0.32 -17.84 -2.25
N MET A 496 1.06 -18.76 -1.64
CA MET A 496 0.55 -20.05 -1.18
C MET A 496 -0.48 -19.88 -0.07
N GLU A 497 -0.28 -18.93 0.84
CA GLU A 497 -1.26 -18.52 1.84
C GLU A 497 -2.57 -18.13 1.16
N HIS A 498 -2.52 -17.26 0.14
CA HIS A 498 -3.72 -16.84 -0.55
C HIS A 498 -4.39 -17.94 -1.40
N ILE A 499 -3.61 -18.82 -2.03
CA ILE A 499 -4.12 -19.92 -2.86
C ILE A 499 -4.76 -21.03 -2.01
N PHE A 500 -4.04 -21.51 -0.99
CA PHE A 500 -4.44 -22.69 -0.22
C PHE A 500 -5.23 -22.35 1.04
N PHE A 501 -5.20 -21.09 1.49
CA PHE A 501 -5.92 -20.60 2.67
C PHE A 501 -6.97 -19.58 2.27
N HIS A 502 -7.70 -19.89 1.19
CA HIS A 502 -8.83 -19.10 0.73
C HIS A 502 -9.81 -18.87 1.90
N PRO A 503 -10.13 -17.60 2.25
CA PRO A 503 -11.18 -17.29 3.21
C PRO A 503 -12.59 -17.61 2.66
N ASP A 504 -12.73 -17.99 1.39
CA ASP A 504 -14.03 -18.14 0.70
C ASP A 504 -14.75 -19.49 0.92
N ILE A 505 -14.42 -20.23 1.99
CA ILE A 505 -15.21 -21.39 2.39
C ILE A 505 -15.98 -21.07 3.68
N CYS A 506 -17.07 -20.33 3.54
CA CYS A 506 -18.21 -20.36 4.45
C CYS A 506 -18.87 -21.75 4.41
N GLN A 507 -18.19 -22.78 4.90
CA GLN A 507 -18.83 -24.06 5.20
C GLN A 507 -19.27 -24.03 6.66
N GLU A 508 -20.55 -24.34 6.88
CA GLU A 508 -21.05 -24.72 8.20
C GLU A 508 -20.25 -25.95 8.64
N ARG A 509 -19.56 -25.82 9.77
CA ARG A 509 -18.72 -26.86 10.35
C ARG A 509 -19.44 -27.46 11.53
N SER A 510 -19.65 -28.77 11.53
CA SER A 510 -20.29 -29.47 12.64
C SER A 510 -19.26 -30.24 13.46
N THR A 511 -19.45 -30.27 14.78
CA THR A 511 -18.72 -31.15 15.68
C THR A 511 -19.54 -32.41 15.95
N ASP A 512 -18.85 -33.54 16.05
CA ASP A 512 -19.42 -34.77 16.60
C ASP A 512 -19.41 -34.74 18.13
N SER A 513 -19.90 -35.81 18.76
CA SER A 513 -19.95 -35.95 20.23
C SER A 513 -18.58 -36.23 20.87
N THR A 514 -17.50 -36.26 20.08
CA THR A 514 -16.15 -36.54 20.60
C THR A 514 -15.43 -35.26 20.95
N TYR A 515 -14.74 -35.27 22.10
CA TYR A 515 -13.94 -34.14 22.53
C TYR A 515 -12.60 -34.13 21.79
N ARG A 516 -12.57 -33.46 20.64
CA ARG A 516 -11.37 -33.28 19.82
C ARG A 516 -11.47 -31.96 19.07
N TYR A 517 -10.44 -31.13 19.20
CA TYR A 517 -10.32 -29.92 18.40
C TYR A 517 -10.11 -30.25 16.92
N ARG A 518 -10.78 -29.49 16.08
CA ARG A 518 -10.53 -29.44 14.64
C ARG A 518 -9.70 -28.19 14.39
N TRP A 519 -8.44 -28.38 14.00
CA TRP A 519 -7.44 -27.34 13.75
C TRP A 519 -7.31 -27.03 12.25
N ASP A 520 -8.44 -26.87 11.58
CA ASP A 520 -8.51 -26.57 10.15
C ASP A 520 -8.74 -25.07 9.88
N LEU A 521 -8.66 -24.23 10.94
CA LEU A 521 -8.64 -22.78 10.87
C LEU A 521 -7.24 -22.29 11.26
N LYS A 522 -6.62 -21.45 10.43
CA LYS A 522 -5.42 -20.70 10.84
C LYS A 522 -5.84 -19.35 11.44
N GLY A 523 -5.22 -19.00 12.57
CA GLY A 523 -5.48 -17.82 13.39
C GLY A 523 -4.75 -16.56 12.95
N ILE A 524 -5.00 -15.49 13.69
CA ILE A 524 -5.32 -14.16 13.16
C ILE A 524 -4.24 -13.10 13.39
N ALA A 525 -4.04 -12.26 12.37
CA ALA A 525 -3.71 -10.84 12.53
C ALA A 525 -4.30 -10.01 11.36
N PRO A 526 -4.83 -8.77 11.55
CA PRO A 526 -5.14 -8.07 12.80
C PRO A 526 -6.66 -7.95 13.11
N SER A 527 -7.55 -8.63 12.37
CA SER A 527 -9.01 -8.50 12.53
C SER A 527 -9.58 -9.50 13.54
N PRO A 528 -10.52 -9.15 14.44
CA PRO A 528 -11.09 -10.10 15.40
C PRO A 528 -11.69 -11.35 14.72
N LEU A 529 -11.50 -12.54 15.31
CA LEU A 529 -12.17 -13.77 14.87
C LEU A 529 -13.67 -13.60 15.09
N THR A 530 -14.44 -13.48 14.03
CA THR A 530 -15.91 -13.46 14.09
C THR A 530 -16.47 -14.82 13.70
N PHE A 531 -17.45 -15.31 14.45
CA PHE A 531 -18.13 -16.57 14.14
C PHE A 531 -19.53 -16.62 14.73
N GLU A 532 -20.41 -17.39 14.12
CA GLU A 532 -21.69 -17.79 14.68
C GLU A 532 -21.63 -19.24 15.14
N ALA A 533 -22.33 -19.56 16.22
CA ALA A 533 -22.45 -20.91 16.72
C ALA A 533 -23.90 -21.25 17.09
N ARG A 534 -24.27 -22.50 16.86
CA ARG A 534 -25.50 -23.14 17.34
C ARG A 534 -25.10 -24.39 18.11
N ALA A 535 -25.33 -24.39 19.42
CA ALA A 535 -25.05 -25.52 20.30
C ALA A 535 -25.93 -25.46 21.54
N ARG A 536 -26.29 -26.63 22.08
CA ARG A 536 -27.15 -26.73 23.27
C ARG A 536 -26.43 -26.32 24.56
N ASN A 537 -25.19 -26.78 24.69
CA ASN A 537 -24.43 -26.67 25.92
C ASN A 537 -23.34 -25.63 25.75
N ASP A 538 -22.24 -25.98 25.09
CA ASP A 538 -21.05 -25.15 25.00
C ASP A 538 -20.46 -25.13 23.59
N VAL A 539 -19.69 -24.09 23.32
CA VAL A 539 -18.72 -24.06 22.22
C VAL A 539 -17.36 -23.65 22.74
N ARG A 540 -16.31 -24.19 22.13
CA ARG A 540 -14.93 -23.97 22.57
C ARG A 540 -14.06 -23.60 21.40
N ILE A 541 -13.31 -22.51 21.57
CA ILE A 541 -12.33 -22.01 20.61
C ILE A 541 -10.94 -22.16 21.22
N GLY A 542 -10.09 -22.92 20.56
CA GLY A 542 -8.68 -23.09 20.90
C GLY A 542 -7.83 -22.11 20.11
N LEU A 543 -6.86 -21.45 20.75
CA LEU A 543 -5.89 -20.57 20.09
C LEU A 543 -4.49 -21.13 20.37
N SER A 544 -3.79 -21.57 19.32
CA SER A 544 -2.53 -22.34 19.43
C SER A 544 -1.46 -21.85 18.46
N ALA A 545 -0.21 -22.16 18.78
CA ALA A 545 0.94 -21.94 17.90
C ALA A 545 1.03 -22.97 16.76
N GLU A 546 0.40 -24.14 16.92
CA GLU A 546 0.44 -25.27 16.00
C GLU A 546 -0.98 -25.78 15.69
N ASP A 547 -1.15 -26.54 14.59
CA ASP A 547 -2.42 -27.16 14.17
C ASP A 547 -2.81 -28.42 14.97
N ARG A 548 -2.48 -28.44 16.26
CA ARG A 548 -2.76 -29.56 17.14
C ARG A 548 -2.96 -29.09 18.58
N ASP A 549 -3.54 -29.99 19.37
CA ASP A 549 -3.67 -29.80 20.81
C ASP A 549 -2.29 -29.69 21.43
N LEU A 550 -2.01 -28.56 22.09
CA LEU A 550 -0.80 -28.33 22.87
C LEU A 550 -1.16 -28.22 24.34
N ASP A 551 -0.22 -28.60 25.21
CA ASP A 551 -0.36 -28.40 26.66
C ASP A 551 -0.45 -26.91 27.05
N TYR A 552 0.02 -26.02 26.15
CA TYR A 552 0.03 -24.58 26.32
C TYR A 552 -0.68 -23.90 25.16
N MET A 553 -1.99 -23.71 25.30
CA MET A 553 -2.85 -23.02 24.32
C MET A 553 -3.96 -22.26 25.05
N TYR A 554 -4.53 -21.21 24.46
CA TYR A 554 -5.72 -20.60 25.04
C TYR A 554 -6.95 -21.40 24.66
N GLU A 555 -7.83 -21.60 25.62
CA GLU A 555 -9.15 -22.19 25.39
C GLU A 555 -10.21 -21.22 25.90
N ILE A 556 -11.04 -20.77 24.97
CA ILE A 556 -12.15 -19.86 25.19
C ILE A 556 -13.42 -20.69 25.14
N VAL A 557 -14.10 -20.81 26.27
CA VAL A 557 -15.35 -21.56 26.39
C VAL A 557 -16.50 -20.58 26.50
N ILE A 558 -17.47 -20.69 25.58
CA ILE A 558 -18.71 -19.91 25.59
C ILE A 558 -19.86 -20.88 25.89
N GLY A 559 -20.69 -20.57 26.89
CA GLY A 559 -21.75 -21.48 27.33
C GLY A 559 -21.26 -22.73 28.08
N GLY A 560 -20.09 -22.68 28.70
CA GLY A 560 -19.68 -23.69 29.68
C GLY A 560 -20.71 -23.92 30.80
N ASP A 561 -20.52 -25.02 31.52
CA ASP A 561 -21.39 -25.45 32.64
C ASP A 561 -22.89 -25.54 32.25
N GLY A 562 -23.16 -26.07 31.05
CA GLY A 562 -24.53 -26.27 30.55
C GLY A 562 -25.19 -24.97 30.06
N ASN A 563 -24.46 -24.16 29.29
CA ASN A 563 -24.90 -22.88 28.76
C ASN A 563 -25.18 -21.83 29.85
N THR A 564 -24.41 -21.85 30.94
CA THR A 564 -24.59 -20.92 32.07
C THR A 564 -23.46 -19.93 32.23
N ARG A 565 -22.24 -20.25 31.79
CA ARG A 565 -21.04 -19.43 32.00
C ARG A 565 -20.10 -19.42 30.81
N SER A 566 -19.22 -18.43 30.74
CA SER A 566 -18.15 -18.37 29.75
C SER A 566 -16.82 -18.09 30.46
N PHE A 567 -15.73 -18.69 30.00
CA PHE A 567 -14.43 -18.55 30.64
C PHE A 567 -13.26 -18.71 29.65
N ILE A 568 -12.10 -18.14 30.00
CA ILE A 568 -10.83 -18.34 29.29
C ILE A 568 -9.88 -19.13 30.19
N ARG A 569 -9.12 -20.08 29.64
CA ARG A 569 -8.05 -20.82 30.32
C ARG A 569 -6.85 -21.05 29.41
N ARG A 570 -5.69 -21.39 29.98
CA ARG A 570 -4.40 -21.62 29.26
C ARG A 570 -3.94 -23.10 29.26
N ASP A 571 -4.73 -23.95 29.90
CA ASP A 571 -4.57 -25.41 30.00
C ASP A 571 -5.92 -26.05 30.36
N VAL A 572 -5.99 -27.38 30.51
CA VAL A 572 -7.20 -28.08 30.99
C VAL A 572 -7.54 -27.74 32.46
N GLY A 573 -6.69 -26.96 33.13
CA GLY A 573 -6.77 -26.58 34.53
C GLY A 573 -7.59 -25.32 34.79
N ALA A 574 -6.93 -24.27 35.29
CA ALA A 574 -7.58 -23.15 35.96
C ALA A 574 -8.24 -22.14 35.01
N ARG A 575 -9.45 -21.68 35.38
CA ARG A 575 -10.14 -20.58 34.68
C ARG A 575 -9.46 -19.26 35.05
N LEU A 576 -8.98 -18.54 34.04
CA LEU A 576 -8.26 -17.27 34.18
C LEU A 576 -9.21 -16.09 34.32
N VAL A 577 -10.31 -16.14 33.58
CA VAL A 577 -11.46 -15.23 33.71
C VAL A 577 -12.73 -16.04 33.51
N GLU A 578 -13.78 -15.70 34.25
CA GLU A 578 -15.08 -16.37 34.22
C GLU A 578 -16.20 -15.32 34.35
N VAL A 579 -17.26 -15.49 33.56
CA VAL A 579 -18.39 -14.57 33.48
C VAL A 579 -19.69 -15.39 33.40
N ASP A 580 -20.70 -14.98 34.17
CA ASP A 580 -22.05 -15.59 34.08
C ASP A 580 -22.72 -15.18 32.76
N THR A 581 -23.08 -16.17 31.94
CA THR A 581 -23.66 -15.98 30.60
C THR A 581 -24.80 -16.97 30.37
N PRO A 582 -25.91 -16.90 31.14
CA PRO A 582 -27.00 -17.86 31.06
C PRO A 582 -27.73 -17.78 29.72
N GLY A 583 -27.84 -18.93 29.05
CA GLY A 583 -28.53 -19.05 27.77
C GLY A 583 -27.86 -18.23 26.67
N ILE A 584 -26.53 -18.10 26.68
CA ILE A 584 -25.79 -17.32 25.68
C ILE A 584 -25.79 -18.01 24.31
N LEU A 585 -25.84 -19.34 24.27
CA LEU A 585 -26.02 -20.16 23.07
C LEU A 585 -27.47 -20.60 22.87
N SER A 586 -27.80 -21.07 21.66
CA SER A 586 -29.08 -21.68 21.29
C SER A 586 -28.85 -22.98 20.52
N ASP A 587 -29.73 -23.96 20.71
CA ASP A 587 -29.75 -25.21 19.92
C ASP A 587 -30.61 -25.10 18.65
N THR A 588 -31.36 -24.01 18.50
CA THR A 588 -32.23 -23.76 17.33
C THR A 588 -31.69 -22.66 16.41
N GLU A 589 -30.97 -21.68 16.97
CA GLU A 589 -30.55 -20.46 16.26
C GLU A 589 -29.04 -20.27 16.31
N PHE A 590 -28.47 -19.76 15.23
CA PHE A 590 -27.09 -19.29 15.22
C PHE A 590 -26.98 -17.99 16.01
N ARG A 591 -25.98 -17.91 16.88
CA ARG A 591 -25.65 -16.70 17.64
C ARG A 591 -24.20 -16.30 17.37
N GLY A 592 -24.01 -15.01 17.09
CA GLY A 592 -22.73 -14.46 16.70
C GLY A 592 -21.86 -13.98 17.86
N PHE A 593 -20.57 -14.20 17.71
CA PHE A 593 -19.52 -13.85 18.66
C PHE A 593 -18.30 -13.30 17.93
N TRP A 594 -17.47 -12.56 18.65
CA TRP A 594 -16.15 -12.16 18.19
C TRP A 594 -15.09 -12.39 19.27
N ILE A 595 -13.87 -12.74 18.84
CA ILE A 595 -12.69 -12.88 19.69
C ILE A 595 -11.60 -11.96 19.14
N GLY A 596 -11.26 -10.93 19.89
CA GLY A 596 -10.19 -9.99 19.57
C GLY A 596 -8.89 -10.37 20.29
N GLY A 597 -7.77 -10.26 19.57
CA GLY A 597 -6.42 -10.32 20.13
C GLY A 597 -5.72 -8.98 19.93
N SER A 598 -5.04 -8.49 20.96
CA SER A 598 -4.20 -7.29 20.88
C SER A 598 -2.72 -7.65 21.00
N VAL A 599 -1.86 -6.79 20.44
CA VAL A 599 -0.39 -6.96 20.44
C VAL A 599 0.18 -6.98 21.87
N ASP A 600 -0.55 -6.43 22.83
CA ASP A 600 -0.20 -6.44 24.26
C ASP A 600 -0.57 -7.75 24.98
N GLY A 601 -1.09 -8.75 24.27
CA GLY A 601 -1.50 -10.03 24.86
C GLY A 601 -2.92 -10.08 25.41
N THR A 602 -3.72 -9.05 25.15
CA THR A 602 -5.14 -9.01 25.57
C THR A 602 -6.01 -9.87 24.66
N ILE A 603 -6.76 -10.79 25.25
CA ILE A 603 -7.81 -11.59 24.63
C ILE A 603 -9.17 -11.05 25.11
N SER A 604 -9.99 -10.62 24.15
CA SER A 604 -11.33 -10.07 24.39
C SER A 604 -12.37 -10.89 23.66
N VAL A 605 -13.52 -11.14 24.29
CA VAL A 605 -14.63 -11.92 23.73
C VAL A 605 -15.92 -11.12 23.89
N GLY A 606 -16.65 -10.95 22.78
CA GLY A 606 -17.90 -10.21 22.75
C GLY A 606 -18.96 -10.86 21.85
N LYS A 607 -20.16 -10.29 21.87
CA LYS A 607 -21.27 -10.71 21.01
C LYS A 607 -21.24 -9.92 19.70
N GLN A 608 -21.68 -10.53 18.61
CA GLN A 608 -21.79 -9.86 17.33
C GLN A 608 -22.68 -8.62 17.43
N GLY A 609 -22.19 -7.47 16.93
CA GLY A 609 -22.87 -6.18 17.03
C GLY A 609 -22.61 -5.38 18.31
N GLU A 610 -21.96 -5.98 19.32
CA GLU A 610 -21.55 -5.28 20.55
C GLU A 610 -20.05 -4.96 20.52
N GLN A 611 -19.68 -3.71 20.78
CA GLN A 611 -18.27 -3.27 20.82
C GLN A 611 -17.58 -3.58 22.17
N THR A 612 -18.36 -3.71 23.24
CA THR A 612 -17.84 -4.00 24.58
C THR A 612 -17.71 -5.51 24.76
N PRO A 613 -16.53 -6.06 25.09
CA PRO A 613 -16.39 -7.47 25.39
C PRO A 613 -17.15 -7.83 26.67
N PHE A 614 -17.82 -8.97 26.69
CA PHE A 614 -18.40 -9.51 27.93
C PHE A 614 -17.35 -10.25 28.76
N MET A 615 -16.21 -10.62 28.17
CA MET A 615 -15.12 -11.33 28.82
C MET A 615 -13.78 -10.87 28.24
N GLN A 616 -12.82 -10.50 29.09
CA GLN A 616 -11.51 -10.00 28.68
C GLN A 616 -10.43 -10.40 29.69
N TRP A 617 -9.25 -10.74 29.19
CA TRP A 617 -8.08 -11.08 30.00
C TRP A 617 -6.79 -10.74 29.26
N THR A 618 -5.77 -10.26 29.97
CA THR A 618 -4.46 -9.89 29.41
C THR A 618 -3.39 -10.85 29.91
N ASP A 619 -2.73 -11.55 28.99
CA ASP A 619 -1.63 -12.46 29.33
C ASP A 619 -0.32 -11.67 29.56
N PRO A 620 0.32 -11.77 30.73
CA PRO A 620 1.65 -11.18 30.93
C PRO A 620 2.75 -11.82 30.07
N HIS A 621 2.53 -13.04 29.57
CA HIS A 621 3.45 -13.79 28.71
C HIS A 621 2.70 -14.39 27.50
N PRO A 622 2.37 -13.57 26.49
CA PRO A 622 1.51 -13.98 25.38
C PRO A 622 2.08 -15.16 24.58
N LEU A 623 1.23 -16.12 24.25
CA LEU A 623 1.55 -17.22 23.34
C LEU A 623 1.41 -16.76 21.89
N PRO A 624 2.26 -17.25 20.96
CA PRO A 624 2.03 -17.04 19.54
C PRO A 624 0.76 -17.80 19.12
N VAL A 625 -0.24 -17.07 18.62
CA VAL A 625 -1.49 -17.64 18.10
C VAL A 625 -1.42 -17.64 16.58
N ILE A 626 -1.24 -18.83 16.00
CA ILE A 626 -1.13 -19.05 14.55
C ILE A 626 -2.30 -19.90 14.05
N TYR A 627 -2.95 -20.65 14.94
CA TYR A 627 -4.02 -21.59 14.62
C TYR A 627 -5.23 -21.37 15.54
N VAL A 628 -6.41 -21.57 14.96
CA VAL A 628 -7.68 -21.58 15.66
C VAL A 628 -8.26 -22.99 15.57
N GLY A 629 -8.58 -23.56 16.72
CA GLY A 629 -9.28 -24.82 16.82
C GLY A 629 -10.72 -24.58 17.26
N TYR A 630 -11.64 -25.46 16.90
CA TYR A 630 -12.98 -25.46 17.48
C TYR A 630 -13.44 -26.85 17.89
N THR A 631 -14.24 -26.91 18.96
CA THR A 631 -14.91 -28.13 19.44
C THR A 631 -16.11 -27.79 20.32
N THR A 632 -16.85 -28.81 20.73
CA THR A 632 -17.84 -28.79 21.82
C THR A 632 -17.41 -29.73 22.94
N ALA A 633 -18.05 -29.70 24.12
CA ALA A 633 -17.79 -30.67 25.17
C ALA A 633 -18.12 -32.10 24.73
N TYR A 634 -17.51 -33.06 25.43
CA TYR A 634 -17.84 -34.48 25.27
C TYR A 634 -19.36 -34.72 25.39
N GLY A 635 -19.94 -35.45 24.44
CA GLY A 635 -21.37 -35.75 24.42
C GLY A 635 -22.27 -34.61 23.92
N SER A 636 -21.68 -33.51 23.42
CA SER A 636 -22.41 -32.37 22.84
C SER A 636 -21.98 -32.16 21.39
N THR A 637 -22.90 -31.72 20.54
CA THR A 637 -22.64 -31.34 19.15
C THR A 637 -22.88 -29.84 18.99
N GLY A 638 -22.20 -29.22 18.05
CA GLY A 638 -22.39 -27.81 17.70
C GLY A 638 -22.08 -27.55 16.24
N ASP A 639 -22.78 -26.58 15.68
CA ASP A 639 -22.56 -26.08 14.33
C ASP A 639 -21.95 -24.69 14.40
N PHE A 640 -20.95 -24.45 13.57
CA PHE A 640 -20.15 -23.24 13.55
C PHE A 640 -20.16 -22.63 12.15
N LYS A 641 -20.28 -21.31 12.07
CA LYS A 641 -20.09 -20.52 10.87
C LYS A 641 -19.07 -19.44 11.18
N PHE A 642 -17.83 -19.66 10.80
CA PHE A 642 -16.80 -18.63 10.95
C PHE A 642 -17.04 -17.57 9.88
N SER A 643 -17.11 -16.30 10.30
CA SER A 643 -17.25 -15.19 9.37
C SER A 643 -15.88 -14.91 8.75
N CYS A 644 -15.89 -14.77 7.42
CA CYS A 644 -14.71 -14.52 6.59
C CYS A 644 -14.07 -13.16 6.86
#